data_AF-A0A836LB33-F1
#
_entry.id   AF-A0A836LB33-F1
#
_cell.length_a   1.000
_cell.length_b   1.000
_cell.length_c   1.000
_cell.angle_alpha   90.00
_cell.angle_beta   90.00
_cell.angle_gamma   90.00
#
_symmetry.space_group_name_H-M   'P 1'
#
loop_
_entity.id
_entity.type
_entity.pdbx_description
1 polymer ?
#
loop_
_entity_poly.entity_id
_entity_poly.type
_entity_poly.pdbx_seq_one_letter_code
_entity_poly.pdbx_strand_id
1 'polypeptide(L)'
;MEEEPSRASSSTLSLSNAVKASDQTTATQAAREMVQHTSTFLTTQYLGLRLWVRAIAHFIHVTVRSLYLPDEFSLYLDTCVRFLFSLYYIPFLALVVALTHAAIERIVWVLVIPVTQEMERRPFSTSHVSTLVYGLGSIASRTAPFATLGIAVATLGHKVMNCVAEAMVDAYTTQRGLDYPLLRARMRFTVKKRERLVICGIVSMSLAVALVLLCHTNAFVEWSGREPWVTRAAWMVFVIQASFVLSTVLRGAPICRMMLKHGRIFQVLNGQRCQPQTLLHNKLDVLPTAPSHPCLLPVKGIRSHPSGTISSVAPLQLARGDADGNGGGMKTETRGSRNGARLNVPPDARYVTGTQTSKLTTMKEEHNPMNASSQQPFVSYFEDEWWRQHIHTLRHIGFVMVIVSTTGLSIVSGPVFGLTSGVMILSYLNVPHLFGCMALSTTAAVTRTLRSYSWLRRHPDALIPIVIIATPYQLLLLSAYFYFRNHPLLCLMLVWVNMLLAARAIDLAREFDVTLKGSVLWKYADTGEPLPPSLASVLEETHEKQYQCPDVVSLDMLIDIRRMTILEANGTEVHLKRQVVFPPGALRRYVFDHHFYAYALPRLLSLQSPGYFSGSTFRTVRVVLRLLTMTLLLLYALLVSGLILQAAFPQLRPLPVRVTAAADNSYLTFDHIVVRMHLLSQNASQRTAKADTFNSTLGENLYNVPESTSNAFLWHNITSAEGEDFYPQLCTRQYGETSVWELALLAVAPYLFNVDEFNTMLRFLNAHLGSDWVIQPRHSASCVPGDSNHQPTGWRDFYEVYSEKRDTSVIAVRGTDMFSFTDLLSDINIFFELALYQFITTLIPGTFVVPKDLIVDLIRTASLPADPHGDVYETWAELTGSDNHSLRRCQQNNFRRHFFADLYNHIAYVGSRPTHPRKLILTGHSLGGAVAAIVAAQMRVNAVAFGAPGIALARKKFNVPLRSINENVMTVVSSNDIVPAVGEHGGEVHHVECLAATRELCHAMEFMIGSLWRSCSFVRNRFPSIKDVV
;
A
#
# COMPACT_ATOMS: atom_id res chain seq x y z
N MET A 1 19.03 60.16 -36.58
CA MET A 1 19.93 59.03 -36.29
C MET A 1 19.15 57.77 -36.65
N GLU A 2 18.97 57.42 -37.93
CA GLU A 2 19.89 57.54 -39.09
C GLU A 2 21.17 56.70 -38.86
N GLU A 3 21.63 55.86 -39.80
CA GLU A 3 21.10 55.55 -41.15
C GLU A 3 21.59 54.18 -41.67
N GLU A 4 20.78 53.53 -42.52
CA GLU A 4 21.27 52.76 -43.68
C GLU A 4 21.59 53.79 -44.80
N PRO A 5 22.47 53.55 -45.81
CA PRO A 5 22.58 52.27 -46.52
C PRO A 5 23.99 51.94 -47.11
N SER A 6 24.07 50.89 -47.94
CA SER A 6 24.35 51.01 -49.39
C SER A 6 25.12 49.81 -49.99
N ARG A 7 24.93 49.59 -51.29
CA ARG A 7 25.61 48.58 -52.11
C ARG A 7 26.60 49.26 -53.06
N ALA A 8 27.72 48.60 -53.37
CA ALA A 8 28.47 48.83 -54.59
C ALA A 8 28.99 47.49 -55.15
N SER A 9 29.18 47.43 -56.47
CA SER A 9 29.61 46.25 -57.21
C SER A 9 30.90 46.54 -57.99
N SER A 10 31.72 45.51 -58.24
CA SER A 10 32.22 45.21 -59.61
C SER A 10 33.16 43.99 -59.69
N SER A 11 32.88 43.20 -60.72
CA SER A 11 33.73 42.28 -61.51
C SER A 11 35.25 42.18 -61.32
N THR A 12 35.73 40.92 -61.36
CA THR A 12 36.96 40.42 -62.05
C THR A 12 38.35 40.87 -61.54
N LEU A 13 39.47 40.14 -61.76
CA LEU A 13 39.72 38.90 -62.52
C LEU A 13 40.78 38.03 -61.78
N SER A 14 41.21 36.91 -62.38
CA SER A 14 42.01 35.87 -61.74
C SER A 14 43.53 36.12 -61.69
N LEU A 15 44.17 35.85 -60.55
CA LEU A 15 45.41 35.05 -60.46
C LEU A 15 45.66 34.54 -59.02
N SER A 16 46.71 33.72 -58.83
CA SER A 16 47.30 33.27 -57.54
C SER A 16 46.73 32.04 -56.78
N ASN A 17 46.10 31.06 -57.45
CA ASN A 17 45.78 29.75 -56.83
C ASN A 17 47.00 28.85 -56.49
N ALA A 18 48.24 29.32 -56.74
CA ALA A 18 49.47 28.55 -56.51
C ALA A 18 50.02 28.60 -55.07
N VAL A 19 49.62 29.60 -54.25
CA VAL A 19 50.25 29.84 -52.93
C VAL A 19 49.50 29.13 -51.79
N LYS A 20 48.15 29.09 -51.84
CA LYS A 20 47.31 28.56 -50.74
C LYS A 20 47.46 27.06 -50.45
N ALA A 21 48.10 26.30 -51.33
CA ALA A 21 48.36 24.87 -51.10
C ALA A 21 49.46 24.61 -50.05
N SER A 22 50.36 25.58 -49.79
CA SER A 22 51.47 25.41 -48.85
C SER A 22 51.10 25.73 -47.38
N ASP A 23 50.19 26.68 -47.15
CA ASP A 23 49.78 27.05 -45.79
C ASP A 23 48.71 26.11 -45.20
N GLN A 24 47.94 25.44 -46.07
CA GLN A 24 46.87 24.54 -45.61
C GLN A 24 47.44 23.19 -45.12
N THR A 25 48.60 22.76 -45.63
CA THR A 25 49.33 21.58 -45.14
C THR A 25 50.03 21.86 -43.81
N THR A 26 50.71 23.01 -43.66
CA THR A 26 51.32 23.39 -42.37
C THR A 26 50.28 23.58 -41.27
N ALA A 27 49.15 24.26 -41.55
CA ALA A 27 48.06 24.43 -40.58
C ALA A 27 47.41 23.09 -40.16
N THR A 28 47.18 22.17 -41.11
CA THR A 28 46.61 20.85 -40.78
C THR A 28 47.61 19.92 -40.09
N GLN A 29 48.90 20.08 -40.35
CA GLN A 29 49.96 19.37 -39.63
C GLN A 29 50.13 19.90 -38.19
N ALA A 30 50.19 21.22 -37.99
CA ALA A 30 50.22 21.82 -36.65
C ALA A 30 48.99 21.44 -35.81
N ALA A 31 47.80 21.41 -36.41
CA ALA A 31 46.60 20.92 -35.74
C ALA A 31 46.68 19.42 -35.37
N ARG A 32 47.30 18.59 -36.23
CA ARG A 32 47.52 17.16 -35.95
C ARG A 32 48.55 16.95 -34.83
N GLU A 33 49.63 17.72 -34.82
CA GLU A 33 50.67 17.71 -33.79
C GLU A 33 50.11 18.22 -32.45
N MET A 34 49.30 19.29 -32.44
CA MET A 34 48.58 19.75 -31.25
C MET A 34 47.62 18.69 -30.71
N VAL A 35 46.86 18.01 -31.58
CA VAL A 35 45.99 16.89 -31.17
C VAL A 35 46.80 15.71 -30.64
N GLN A 36 47.96 15.39 -31.22
CA GLN A 36 48.85 14.35 -30.70
C GLN A 36 49.44 14.74 -29.34
N HIS A 37 49.96 15.97 -29.17
CA HIS A 37 50.48 16.45 -27.89
C HIS A 37 49.39 16.49 -26.80
N THR A 38 48.18 16.96 -27.13
CA THR A 38 47.05 16.98 -26.20
C THR A 38 46.62 15.56 -25.84
N SER A 39 46.57 14.64 -26.80
CA SER A 39 46.28 13.21 -26.58
C SER A 39 47.33 12.54 -25.70
N THR A 40 48.63 12.77 -25.95
CA THR A 40 49.70 12.23 -25.10
C THR A 40 49.70 12.84 -23.71
N PHE A 41 49.47 14.15 -23.57
CA PHE A 41 49.36 14.80 -22.26
C PHE A 41 48.19 14.24 -21.45
N LEU A 42 47.00 14.14 -22.04
CA LEU A 42 45.83 13.53 -21.40
C LEU A 42 46.07 12.05 -21.06
N THR A 43 46.76 11.30 -21.91
CA THR A 43 47.10 9.89 -21.66
C THR A 43 48.10 9.75 -20.50
N THR A 44 49.11 10.63 -20.42
CA THR A 44 50.09 10.65 -19.33
C THR A 44 49.46 11.10 -18.02
N GLN A 45 48.60 12.13 -18.03
CA GLN A 45 47.82 12.53 -16.85
C GLN A 45 46.88 11.43 -16.37
N TYR A 46 46.18 10.76 -17.29
CA TYR A 46 45.34 9.59 -16.98
C TYR A 46 46.15 8.43 -16.38
N LEU A 47 47.36 8.16 -16.90
CA LEU A 47 48.26 7.15 -16.34
C LEU A 47 48.77 7.54 -14.95
N GLY A 48 49.16 8.80 -14.73
CA GLY A 48 49.56 9.32 -13.42
C GLY A 48 48.43 9.22 -12.38
N LEU A 49 47.24 9.70 -12.73
CA LEU A 49 46.04 9.57 -11.89
C LEU A 49 45.72 8.10 -11.58
N ARG A 50 45.82 7.20 -12.57
CA ARG A 50 45.58 5.76 -12.39
C ARG A 50 46.63 5.09 -11.50
N LEU A 51 47.89 5.53 -11.54
CA LEU A 51 48.94 5.06 -10.63
C LEU A 51 48.68 5.54 -9.19
N TRP A 52 48.32 6.81 -9.01
CA TRP A 52 48.00 7.38 -7.70
C TRP A 52 46.77 6.74 -7.06
N VAL A 53 45.70 6.54 -7.84
CA VAL A 53 44.50 5.78 -7.43
C VAL A 53 44.83 4.32 -7.12
N ARG A 54 45.74 3.67 -7.86
CA ARG A 54 46.21 2.30 -7.54
C ARG A 54 46.95 2.23 -6.20
N ALA A 55 47.78 3.23 -5.90
CA ALA A 55 48.52 3.32 -4.63
C ALA A 55 47.57 3.53 -3.44
N ILE A 56 46.66 4.50 -3.53
CA ILE A 56 45.66 4.77 -2.48
C ILE A 56 44.72 3.58 -2.29
N ALA A 57 44.22 2.97 -3.37
CA ALA A 57 43.38 1.77 -3.27
C ALA A 57 44.13 0.56 -2.67
N HIS A 58 45.45 0.46 -2.87
CA HIS A 58 46.27 -0.57 -2.22
C HIS A 58 46.45 -0.28 -0.73
N PHE A 59 46.75 0.97 -0.37
CA PHE A 59 46.85 1.40 1.03
C PHE A 59 45.53 1.14 1.78
N ILE A 60 44.40 1.58 1.25
CA ILE A 60 43.07 1.33 1.84
C ILE A 60 42.81 -0.18 1.97
N HIS A 61 43.09 -0.99 0.94
CA HIS A 61 42.89 -2.43 1.02
C HIS A 61 43.74 -3.09 2.11
N VAL A 62 45.02 -2.73 2.23
CA VAL A 62 45.93 -3.25 3.26
C VAL A 62 45.49 -2.79 4.65
N THR A 63 45.25 -1.49 4.84
CA THR A 63 44.85 -0.91 6.15
C THR A 63 43.53 -1.50 6.65
N VAL A 64 42.52 -1.63 5.77
CA VAL A 64 41.26 -2.32 6.12
C VAL A 64 41.55 -3.78 6.46
N ARG A 65 42.30 -4.51 5.64
CA ARG A 65 42.59 -5.93 5.88
C ARG A 65 43.39 -6.18 7.18
N SER A 66 44.25 -5.25 7.59
CA SER A 66 44.99 -5.34 8.87
C SER A 66 44.18 -4.93 10.10
N LEU A 67 43.02 -4.28 9.92
CA LEU A 67 42.15 -3.83 11.01
C LEU A 67 41.01 -4.81 11.33
N TYR A 68 40.86 -5.91 10.59
CA TYR A 68 39.78 -6.86 10.79
C TYR A 68 40.15 -8.08 11.64
N LEU A 69 39.20 -8.43 12.51
CA LEU A 69 39.18 -9.55 13.44
C LEU A 69 39.31 -10.91 12.72
N PRO A 70 39.75 -11.98 13.41
CA PRO A 70 39.95 -13.31 12.83
C PRO A 70 38.72 -13.84 12.08
N ASP A 71 38.95 -14.74 11.12
CA ASP A 71 37.96 -15.21 10.14
C ASP A 71 36.66 -15.76 10.77
N GLU A 72 36.74 -16.32 11.97
CA GLU A 72 35.58 -16.75 12.77
C GLU A 72 34.63 -15.60 13.11
N PHE A 73 35.17 -14.45 13.55
CA PHE A 73 34.37 -13.24 13.79
C PHE A 73 33.79 -12.70 12.48
N SER A 74 34.53 -12.80 11.37
CA SER A 74 34.02 -12.45 10.04
C SER A 74 32.78 -13.29 9.68
N LEU A 75 32.78 -14.60 9.98
CA LEU A 75 31.65 -15.50 9.72
C LEU A 75 30.39 -15.13 10.54
N TYR A 76 30.56 -14.84 11.84
CA TYR A 76 29.44 -14.41 12.70
C TYR A 76 28.93 -13.01 12.35
N LEU A 77 29.84 -12.07 12.09
CA LEU A 77 29.51 -10.71 11.67
C LEU A 77 28.76 -10.75 10.33
N ASP A 78 29.26 -11.48 9.33
CA ASP A 78 28.61 -11.64 8.02
C ASP A 78 27.23 -12.32 8.16
N THR A 79 27.08 -13.31 9.04
CA THR A 79 25.76 -13.92 9.33
C THR A 79 24.79 -12.91 9.95
N CYS A 80 25.23 -12.12 10.94
CA CYS A 80 24.43 -11.06 11.55
C CYS A 80 24.07 -9.95 10.55
N VAL A 81 25.04 -9.52 9.74
CA VAL A 81 24.91 -8.54 8.65
C VAL A 81 23.92 -9.04 7.59
N ARG A 82 23.96 -10.32 7.19
CA ARG A 82 23.01 -10.93 6.25
C ARG A 82 21.58 -11.01 6.83
N PHE A 83 21.43 -11.29 8.12
CA PHE A 83 20.14 -11.25 8.81
C PHE A 83 19.59 -9.83 8.88
N LEU A 84 20.41 -8.85 9.28
CA LEU A 84 20.08 -7.43 9.24
C LEU A 84 19.70 -6.99 7.81
N PHE A 85 20.46 -7.39 6.77
CA PHE A 85 20.14 -7.16 5.35
C PHE A 85 18.82 -7.81 4.88
N SER A 86 18.28 -8.78 5.62
CA SER A 86 16.98 -9.39 5.33
C SER A 86 15.84 -8.61 6.00
N LEU A 87 16.00 -8.21 7.27
CA LEU A 87 15.07 -7.32 7.98
C LEU A 87 15.03 -5.90 7.38
N TYR A 88 16.15 -5.45 6.82
CA TYR A 88 16.40 -4.18 6.11
C TYR A 88 15.33 -3.74 5.11
N TYR A 89 14.66 -4.71 4.48
CA TYR A 89 13.63 -4.43 3.50
C TYR A 89 12.26 -4.20 4.14
N ILE A 90 12.05 -4.56 5.41
CA ILE A 90 10.79 -4.36 6.14
C ILE A 90 10.49 -2.86 6.36
N PRO A 91 11.43 -1.98 6.75
CA PRO A 91 11.19 -0.53 6.76
C PRO A 91 10.77 0.03 5.40
N PHE A 92 11.36 -0.42 4.30
CA PHE A 92 10.96 0.00 2.96
C PHE A 92 9.61 -0.60 2.52
N LEU A 93 9.31 -1.84 2.94
CA LEU A 93 8.00 -2.49 2.75
C LEU A 93 6.91 -1.70 3.48
N ALA A 94 7.16 -1.33 4.74
CA ALA A 94 6.28 -0.51 5.56
C ALA A 94 6.12 0.91 4.99
N LEU A 95 7.20 1.52 4.48
CA LEU A 95 7.13 2.81 3.78
C LEU A 95 6.26 2.73 2.51
N VAL A 96 6.41 1.67 1.70
CA VAL A 96 5.57 1.48 0.50
C VAL A 96 4.11 1.24 0.89
N VAL A 97 3.83 0.49 1.96
CA VAL A 97 2.47 0.32 2.50
C VAL A 97 1.93 1.64 3.03
N ALA A 98 2.71 2.43 3.78
CA ALA A 98 2.30 3.71 4.34
C ALA A 98 2.06 4.78 3.26
N LEU A 99 2.89 4.85 2.22
CA LEU A 99 2.68 5.73 1.06
C LEU A 99 1.46 5.29 0.24
N THR A 100 1.24 3.98 0.08
CA THR A 100 0.04 3.43 -0.57
C THR A 100 -1.21 3.76 0.26
N HIS A 101 -1.14 3.63 1.59
CA HIS A 101 -2.20 4.02 2.52
C HIS A 101 -2.50 5.51 2.42
N ALA A 102 -1.51 6.39 2.66
CA ALA A 102 -1.68 7.84 2.62
C ALA A 102 -2.20 8.36 1.26
N ALA A 103 -1.94 7.65 0.16
CA ALA A 103 -2.51 7.93 -1.15
C ALA A 103 -3.98 7.49 -1.27
N ILE A 104 -4.32 6.28 -0.82
CA ILE A 104 -5.71 5.76 -0.78
C ILE A 104 -6.58 6.60 0.17
N GLU A 105 -6.05 6.90 1.35
CA GLU A 105 -6.65 7.73 2.39
C GLU A 105 -6.83 9.18 1.90
N ARG A 106 -5.88 9.75 1.14
CA ARG A 106 -6.10 11.04 0.44
C ARG A 106 -7.21 10.97 -0.62
N ILE A 107 -7.42 9.83 -1.28
CA ILE A 107 -8.55 9.61 -2.20
C ILE A 107 -9.87 9.56 -1.40
N VAL A 108 -9.90 8.96 -0.20
CA VAL A 108 -11.07 9.04 0.68
C VAL A 108 -11.38 10.51 1.04
N TRP A 109 -10.43 11.22 1.64
CA TRP A 109 -10.67 12.54 2.22
C TRP A 109 -10.93 13.66 1.21
N VAL A 110 -10.23 13.65 0.07
CA VAL A 110 -10.36 14.73 -0.92
C VAL A 110 -11.51 14.46 -1.90
N LEU A 111 -11.93 13.20 -2.09
CA LEU A 111 -12.76 12.79 -3.24
C LEU A 111 -13.98 11.93 -2.88
N VAL A 112 -13.93 11.09 -1.84
CA VAL A 112 -15.10 10.33 -1.37
C VAL A 112 -15.91 11.13 -0.35
N ILE A 113 -15.27 11.69 0.68
CA ILE A 113 -15.92 12.37 1.80
C ILE A 113 -16.77 13.59 1.35
N PRO A 114 -16.31 14.48 0.44
CA PRO A 114 -17.15 15.56 -0.07
C PRO A 114 -18.37 15.05 -0.87
N VAL A 115 -18.27 13.88 -1.50
CA VAL A 115 -19.38 13.25 -2.23
C VAL A 115 -20.39 12.62 -1.27
N THR A 116 -19.94 11.95 -0.20
CA THR A 116 -20.85 11.44 0.84
C THR A 116 -21.53 12.57 1.60
N GLN A 117 -20.81 13.64 1.96
CA GLN A 117 -21.38 14.81 2.63
C GLN A 117 -22.42 15.54 1.76
N GLU A 118 -22.18 15.69 0.46
CA GLU A 118 -23.18 16.32 -0.44
C GLU A 118 -24.40 15.41 -0.70
N MET A 119 -24.25 14.09 -0.59
CA MET A 119 -25.37 13.14 -0.61
C MET A 119 -26.15 13.13 0.71
N GLU A 120 -25.48 13.25 1.85
CA GLU A 120 -26.11 13.38 3.17
C GLU A 120 -26.87 14.71 3.32
N ARG A 121 -26.36 15.79 2.71
CA ARG A 121 -27.06 17.08 2.56
C ARG A 121 -28.25 17.03 1.60
N ARG A 122 -28.32 16.05 0.70
CA ARG A 122 -29.37 15.89 -0.33
C ARG A 122 -29.75 14.41 -0.50
N PRO A 123 -30.32 13.77 0.54
CA PRO A 123 -30.57 12.33 0.52
C PRO A 123 -31.57 11.96 -0.55
N PHE A 124 -31.37 10.80 -1.19
CA PHE A 124 -32.29 10.31 -2.22
C PHE A 124 -33.52 9.68 -1.55
N SER A 125 -34.72 10.05 -1.99
CA SER A 125 -35.93 9.39 -1.52
C SER A 125 -35.95 7.92 -1.94
N THR A 126 -36.12 7.04 -0.95
CA THR A 126 -36.37 5.61 -1.08
C THR A 126 -37.74 5.31 -1.70
N SER A 127 -38.67 6.28 -1.73
CA SER A 127 -40.06 6.10 -2.14
C SER A 127 -40.26 5.70 -3.62
N HIS A 128 -39.24 5.86 -4.47
CA HIS A 128 -39.30 5.46 -5.87
C HIS A 128 -38.04 4.72 -6.33
N VAL A 129 -38.23 3.61 -7.04
CA VAL A 129 -37.14 2.83 -7.65
C VAL A 129 -36.36 3.65 -8.69
N SER A 130 -36.99 4.62 -9.35
CA SER A 130 -36.33 5.53 -10.29
C SER A 130 -35.32 6.47 -9.61
N THR A 131 -35.64 7.04 -8.43
CA THR A 131 -34.69 7.87 -7.68
C THR A 131 -33.58 7.03 -7.05
N LEU A 132 -33.87 5.80 -6.61
CA LEU A 132 -32.87 4.81 -6.19
C LEU A 132 -31.89 4.48 -7.33
N VAL A 133 -32.38 4.10 -8.51
CA VAL A 133 -31.52 3.74 -9.67
C VAL A 133 -30.74 4.95 -10.21
N TYR A 134 -31.36 6.14 -10.27
CA TYR A 134 -30.65 7.37 -10.67
C TYR A 134 -29.59 7.78 -9.64
N GLY A 135 -29.88 7.64 -8.35
CA GLY A 135 -28.92 7.83 -7.26
C GLY A 135 -27.73 6.89 -7.40
N LEU A 136 -27.97 5.58 -7.53
CA LEU A 136 -26.93 4.56 -7.74
C LEU A 136 -26.11 4.79 -9.02
N GLY A 137 -26.72 5.23 -10.13
CA GLY A 137 -26.02 5.60 -11.36
C GLY A 137 -25.16 6.85 -11.20
N SER A 138 -25.66 7.87 -10.52
CA SER A 138 -24.92 9.09 -10.16
C SER A 138 -23.73 8.76 -9.26
N ILE A 139 -23.93 7.94 -8.23
CA ILE A 139 -22.89 7.37 -7.36
C ILE A 139 -21.83 6.66 -8.19
N ALA A 140 -22.21 5.68 -9.01
CA ALA A 140 -21.28 4.89 -9.81
C ALA A 140 -20.45 5.77 -10.77
N SER A 141 -21.07 6.75 -11.43
CA SER A 141 -20.36 7.67 -12.34
C SER A 141 -19.36 8.58 -11.62
N ARG A 142 -19.65 8.99 -10.37
CA ARG A 142 -18.75 9.80 -9.54
C ARG A 142 -17.64 8.97 -8.88
N THR A 143 -17.89 7.70 -8.53
CA THR A 143 -16.91 6.85 -7.84
C THR A 143 -16.00 6.08 -8.78
N ALA A 144 -16.44 5.72 -9.99
CA ALA A 144 -15.66 5.05 -11.02
C ALA A 144 -14.24 5.64 -11.26
N PRO A 145 -14.03 6.97 -11.41
CA PRO A 145 -12.68 7.53 -11.58
C PRO A 145 -11.80 7.30 -10.35
N PHE A 146 -12.37 7.34 -9.14
CA PHE A 146 -11.64 7.16 -7.87
C PHE A 146 -11.32 5.69 -7.57
N ALA A 147 -12.25 4.77 -7.87
CA ALA A 147 -12.00 3.34 -7.83
C ALA A 147 -10.89 2.94 -8.81
N THR A 148 -10.93 3.48 -10.04
CA THR A 148 -9.88 3.29 -11.05
C THR A 148 -8.52 3.80 -10.57
N LEU A 149 -8.49 4.97 -9.91
CA LEU A 149 -7.28 5.52 -9.32
C LEU A 149 -6.76 4.67 -8.15
N GLY A 150 -7.63 4.20 -7.26
CA GLY A 150 -7.28 3.30 -6.17
C GLY A 150 -6.68 1.98 -6.68
N ILE A 151 -7.28 1.38 -7.70
CA ILE A 151 -6.75 0.19 -8.40
C ILE A 151 -5.39 0.49 -9.04
N ALA A 152 -5.20 1.65 -9.66
CA ALA A 152 -3.93 2.07 -10.24
C ALA A 152 -2.82 2.22 -9.19
N VAL A 153 -3.11 2.91 -8.08
CA VAL A 153 -2.19 3.09 -6.93
C VAL A 153 -1.84 1.75 -6.30
N ALA A 154 -2.84 0.90 -6.03
CA ALA A 154 -2.62 -0.43 -5.47
C ALA A 154 -1.85 -1.35 -6.42
N THR A 155 -2.09 -1.26 -7.73
CA THR A 155 -1.31 -1.98 -8.75
C THR A 155 0.15 -1.54 -8.74
N LEU A 156 0.42 -0.23 -8.65
CA LEU A 156 1.77 0.32 -8.58
C LEU A 156 2.47 -0.11 -7.28
N GLY A 157 1.82 0.08 -6.13
CA GLY A 157 2.32 -0.38 -4.82
C GLY A 157 2.63 -1.88 -4.83
N HIS A 158 1.72 -2.72 -5.35
CA HIS A 158 1.97 -4.15 -5.52
C HIS A 158 3.17 -4.45 -6.43
N LYS A 159 3.39 -3.69 -7.52
CA LYS A 159 4.58 -3.86 -8.37
C LYS A 159 5.87 -3.50 -7.64
N VAL A 160 5.88 -2.41 -6.86
CA VAL A 160 7.03 -2.06 -6.00
C VAL A 160 7.28 -3.16 -4.96
N MET A 161 6.25 -3.60 -4.24
CA MET A 161 6.32 -4.70 -3.26
C MET A 161 6.86 -6.00 -3.87
N ASN A 162 6.47 -6.35 -5.11
CA ASN A 162 7.06 -7.50 -5.81
C ASN A 162 8.55 -7.30 -6.13
N CYS A 163 9.00 -6.08 -6.43
CA CYS A 163 10.43 -5.80 -6.67
C CYS A 163 11.23 -5.87 -5.36
N VAL A 164 10.66 -5.43 -4.24
CA VAL A 164 11.24 -5.55 -2.89
C VAL A 164 11.37 -7.03 -2.51
N ALA A 165 10.29 -7.81 -2.64
CA ALA A 165 10.31 -9.25 -2.36
C ALA A 165 11.28 -10.02 -3.28
N GLU A 166 11.44 -9.61 -4.53
CA GLU A 166 12.46 -10.16 -5.43
C GLU A 166 13.88 -9.80 -5.00
N ALA A 167 14.14 -8.57 -4.52
CA ALA A 167 15.44 -8.16 -3.98
C ALA A 167 15.78 -8.84 -2.63
N MET A 168 14.78 -9.12 -1.79
CA MET A 168 14.93 -9.92 -0.56
C MET A 168 15.34 -11.36 -0.89
N VAL A 169 14.70 -11.98 -1.89
CA VAL A 169 15.04 -13.35 -2.31
C VAL A 169 16.41 -13.41 -2.99
N ASP A 170 16.77 -12.41 -3.79
CA ASP A 170 18.11 -12.28 -4.40
C ASP A 170 19.22 -12.19 -3.33
N ALA A 171 18.97 -11.45 -2.25
CA ALA A 171 19.86 -11.40 -1.09
C ALA A 171 19.92 -12.76 -0.35
N TYR A 172 18.78 -13.44 -0.16
CA TYR A 172 18.71 -14.72 0.55
C TYR A 172 19.34 -15.90 -0.21
N THR A 173 19.17 -16.00 -1.54
CA THR A 173 19.86 -17.03 -2.34
C THR A 173 21.37 -16.81 -2.31
N THR A 174 21.81 -15.56 -2.48
CA THR A 174 23.22 -15.16 -2.31
C THR A 174 23.75 -15.52 -0.92
N GLN A 175 22.99 -15.30 0.15
CA GLN A 175 23.36 -15.70 1.52
C GLN A 175 23.56 -17.21 1.69
N ARG A 176 22.80 -18.04 0.97
CA ARG A 176 22.90 -19.50 1.05
C ARG A 176 24.07 -20.09 0.23
N GLY A 177 24.84 -19.27 -0.49
CA GLY A 177 25.84 -19.75 -1.45
C GLY A 177 25.20 -20.40 -2.70
N LEU A 178 23.90 -20.24 -2.89
CA LEU A 178 23.19 -20.70 -4.07
C LEU A 178 23.47 -19.69 -5.18
N ASP A 179 24.09 -20.14 -6.28
CA ASP A 179 24.72 -19.29 -7.32
C ASP A 179 23.71 -18.57 -8.26
N TYR A 180 22.56 -18.19 -7.72
CA TYR A 180 21.37 -17.76 -8.44
C TYR A 180 20.85 -16.39 -7.96
N PRO A 181 21.52 -15.27 -8.33
CA PRO A 181 20.90 -13.95 -8.26
C PRO A 181 19.94 -13.78 -9.45
N LEU A 182 18.66 -13.62 -9.13
CA LEU A 182 17.60 -13.24 -10.08
C LEU A 182 17.95 -11.91 -10.80
N LEU A 183 18.64 -11.01 -10.10
CA LEU A 183 19.19 -9.75 -10.61
C LEU A 183 20.20 -10.00 -11.74
N ARG A 184 21.18 -10.88 -11.50
CA ARG A 184 22.23 -11.27 -12.46
C ARG A 184 21.61 -11.86 -13.73
N ALA A 185 20.67 -12.80 -13.56
CA ALA A 185 19.97 -13.43 -14.67
C ALA A 185 19.15 -12.43 -15.52
N ARG A 186 18.53 -11.42 -14.89
CA ARG A 186 17.86 -10.30 -15.58
C ARG A 186 18.84 -9.36 -16.27
N MET A 187 20.00 -9.09 -15.68
CA MET A 187 21.04 -8.25 -16.26
C MET A 187 21.60 -8.88 -17.54
N ARG A 188 21.99 -10.17 -17.51
CA ARG A 188 22.37 -10.96 -18.70
C ARG A 188 21.34 -10.86 -19.81
N PHE A 189 20.06 -11.13 -19.49
CA PHE A 189 18.96 -11.09 -20.44
C PHE A 189 18.75 -9.71 -21.09
N THR A 190 18.92 -8.64 -20.32
CA THR A 190 18.78 -7.25 -20.79
C THR A 190 19.96 -6.84 -21.67
N VAL A 191 21.18 -7.24 -21.32
CA VAL A 191 22.39 -6.86 -22.07
C VAL A 191 22.57 -7.68 -23.36
N LYS A 192 22.09 -8.93 -23.42
CA LYS A 192 22.20 -9.82 -24.59
C LYS A 192 21.60 -9.23 -25.89
N LYS A 193 20.71 -8.24 -25.83
CA LYS A 193 20.18 -7.54 -27.02
C LYS A 193 20.16 -6.02 -26.85
N ARG A 194 20.75 -5.31 -27.81
CA ARG A 194 20.86 -3.83 -27.85
C ARG A 194 19.52 -3.12 -27.62
N GLU A 195 18.43 -3.64 -28.18
CA GLU A 195 17.07 -3.12 -27.98
C GLU A 195 16.66 -3.08 -26.50
N ARG A 196 16.90 -4.17 -25.76
CA ARG A 196 16.57 -4.28 -24.32
C ARG A 196 17.44 -3.36 -23.49
N LEU A 197 18.72 -3.21 -23.85
CA LEU A 197 19.63 -2.27 -23.22
C LEU A 197 19.18 -0.80 -23.43
N VAL A 198 18.71 -0.44 -24.63
CA VAL A 198 18.14 0.89 -24.91
C VAL A 198 16.85 1.12 -24.11
N ILE A 199 15.94 0.14 -24.06
CA ILE A 199 14.75 0.21 -23.19
C ILE A 199 15.16 0.40 -21.73
N CYS A 200 16.17 -0.32 -21.25
CA CYS A 200 16.68 -0.20 -19.88
C CYS A 200 17.25 1.18 -19.59
N GLY A 201 17.98 1.79 -20.54
CA GLY A 201 18.46 3.17 -20.43
C GLY A 201 17.31 4.17 -20.32
N ILE A 202 16.32 4.10 -21.23
CA ILE A 202 15.13 4.96 -21.21
C ILE A 202 14.36 4.81 -19.89
N VAL A 203 14.08 3.58 -19.48
CA VAL A 203 13.36 3.26 -18.23
C VAL A 203 14.12 3.78 -17.00
N SER A 204 15.45 3.63 -16.97
CA SER A 204 16.27 4.15 -15.87
C SER A 204 16.24 5.68 -15.82
N MET A 205 16.31 6.36 -16.97
CA MET A 205 16.17 7.82 -17.05
C MET A 205 14.77 8.28 -16.61
N SER A 206 13.70 7.60 -17.01
CA SER A 206 12.34 7.91 -16.56
C SER A 206 12.16 7.72 -15.06
N LEU A 207 12.72 6.65 -14.48
CA LEU A 207 12.71 6.44 -13.03
C LEU A 207 13.56 7.47 -12.29
N ALA A 208 14.72 7.88 -12.84
CA ALA A 208 15.54 8.94 -12.25
C ALA A 208 14.82 10.29 -12.27
N VAL A 209 14.18 10.66 -13.38
CA VAL A 209 13.36 11.88 -13.47
C VAL A 209 12.16 11.82 -12.52
N ALA A 210 11.47 10.69 -12.42
CA ALA A 210 10.37 10.52 -11.46
C ALA A 210 10.85 10.63 -10.00
N LEU A 211 12.04 10.09 -9.68
CA LEU A 211 12.64 10.19 -8.36
C LEU A 211 13.11 11.63 -8.06
N VAL A 212 13.68 12.35 -9.03
CA VAL A 212 14.02 13.78 -8.90
C VAL A 212 12.76 14.64 -8.72
N LEU A 213 11.67 14.37 -9.46
CA LEU A 213 10.39 15.07 -9.28
C LEU A 213 9.77 14.77 -7.91
N LEU A 214 9.83 13.53 -7.43
CA LEU A 214 9.47 13.18 -6.05
C LEU A 214 10.35 13.93 -5.03
N CYS A 215 11.66 14.00 -5.26
CA CYS A 215 12.59 14.76 -4.43
C CYS A 215 12.31 16.27 -4.44
N HIS A 216 11.70 16.80 -5.50
CA HIS A 216 11.24 18.20 -5.60
C HIS A 216 9.85 18.43 -5.00
N THR A 217 9.08 17.40 -4.63
CA THR A 217 7.87 17.62 -3.81
C THR A 217 8.26 17.97 -2.39
N ASN A 218 7.48 18.82 -1.71
CA ASN A 218 7.73 19.25 -0.34
C ASN A 218 8.05 18.06 0.58
N ALA A 219 7.36 16.92 0.42
CA ALA A 219 7.57 15.72 1.25
C ALA A 219 9.04 15.24 1.33
N PHE A 220 9.90 15.51 0.33
CA PHE A 220 11.32 15.14 0.37
C PHE A 220 12.25 16.35 0.58
N VAL A 221 11.93 17.52 0.00
CA VAL A 221 12.69 18.76 0.25
C VAL A 221 12.61 19.15 1.73
N GLU A 222 11.43 19.07 2.32
CA GLU A 222 11.16 19.43 3.71
C GLU A 222 11.71 18.36 4.67
N TRP A 223 11.69 17.07 4.31
CA TRP A 223 12.34 16.00 5.07
C TRP A 223 13.86 16.20 5.12
N SER A 224 14.49 16.38 3.96
CA SER A 224 15.95 16.59 3.88
C SER A 224 16.39 17.94 4.46
N GLY A 225 15.51 18.96 4.44
CA GLY A 225 15.71 20.24 5.11
C GLY A 225 15.57 20.17 6.64
N ARG A 226 14.71 19.29 7.18
CA ARG A 226 14.58 19.05 8.63
C ARG A 226 15.76 18.28 9.22
N GLU A 227 16.29 17.27 8.53
CA GLU A 227 17.46 16.49 8.98
C GLU A 227 18.66 16.53 8.00
N PRO A 228 19.31 17.70 7.83
CA PRO A 228 20.42 17.87 6.89
C PRO A 228 21.67 17.07 7.28
N TRP A 229 21.75 16.54 8.50
CA TRP A 229 22.84 15.68 8.98
C TRP A 229 22.73 14.26 8.43
N VAL A 230 21.55 13.64 8.52
CA VAL A 230 21.26 12.30 8.00
C VAL A 230 21.42 12.27 6.48
N THR A 231 20.93 13.31 5.80
CA THR A 231 21.07 13.45 4.34
C THR A 231 22.53 13.61 3.93
N ARG A 232 23.33 14.43 4.63
CA ARG A 232 24.79 14.55 4.36
C ARG A 232 25.54 13.24 4.61
N ALA A 233 25.21 12.50 5.68
CA ALA A 233 25.81 11.20 5.96
C ALA A 233 25.50 10.18 4.84
N ALA A 234 24.24 10.07 4.40
CA ALA A 234 23.86 9.19 3.30
C ALA A 234 24.61 9.53 2.00
N TRP A 235 24.71 10.82 1.63
CA TRP A 235 25.49 11.25 0.47
C TRP A 235 26.99 10.95 0.59
N MET A 236 27.59 11.13 1.77
CA MET A 236 29.01 10.79 2.02
C MET A 236 29.28 9.30 1.76
N VAL A 237 28.45 8.41 2.30
CA VAL A 237 28.63 6.96 2.08
C VAL A 237 28.38 6.57 0.63
N PHE A 238 27.39 7.18 -0.04
CA PHE A 238 27.16 6.99 -1.48
C PHE A 238 28.38 7.41 -2.33
N VAL A 239 28.97 8.58 -2.06
CA VAL A 239 30.16 9.06 -2.79
C VAL A 239 31.37 8.15 -2.55
N ILE A 240 31.58 7.66 -1.33
CA ILE A 240 32.65 6.70 -1.00
C ILE A 240 32.43 5.36 -1.73
N GLN A 241 31.21 4.82 -1.72
CA GLN A 241 30.87 3.60 -2.45
C GLN A 241 31.03 3.76 -3.96
N ALA A 242 30.53 4.85 -4.56
CA ALA A 242 30.70 5.15 -5.97
C ALA A 242 32.20 5.28 -6.36
N SER A 243 33.01 5.90 -5.50
CA SER A 243 34.47 6.02 -5.71
C SER A 243 35.19 4.67 -5.63
N PHE A 244 34.77 3.78 -4.72
CA PHE A 244 35.29 2.41 -4.64
C PHE A 244 34.94 1.60 -5.90
N VAL A 245 33.69 1.66 -6.37
CA VAL A 245 33.28 0.99 -7.62
C VAL A 245 34.08 1.53 -8.80
N LEU A 246 34.11 2.85 -8.99
CA LEU A 246 34.81 3.48 -10.12
C LEU A 246 36.31 3.14 -10.14
N SER A 247 36.99 3.26 -9.00
CA SER A 247 38.43 2.99 -8.90
C SER A 247 38.79 1.51 -9.11
N THR A 248 38.00 0.56 -8.57
CA THR A 248 38.26 -0.87 -8.74
C THR A 248 37.90 -1.37 -10.14
N VAL A 249 36.81 -0.88 -10.74
CA VAL A 249 36.47 -1.15 -12.15
C VAL A 249 37.56 -0.63 -13.09
N LEU A 250 38.01 0.62 -12.95
CA LEU A 250 39.11 1.19 -13.76
C LEU A 250 40.48 0.54 -13.51
N ARG A 251 40.67 -0.12 -12.34
CA ARG A 251 41.89 -0.86 -12.01
C ARG A 251 42.00 -2.16 -12.77
N GLY A 252 40.91 -2.94 -12.84
CA GLY A 252 40.88 -4.30 -13.38
C GLY A 252 40.29 -4.47 -14.78
N ALA A 253 39.44 -3.55 -15.26
CA ALA A 253 38.80 -3.68 -16.56
C ALA A 253 39.84 -3.89 -17.70
N PRO A 254 39.66 -4.92 -18.55
CA PRO A 254 40.62 -5.23 -19.60
C PRO A 254 40.73 -4.07 -20.57
N ILE A 255 41.96 -3.65 -20.87
CA ILE A 255 42.25 -2.54 -21.77
C ILE A 255 42.03 -2.99 -23.23
N CYS A 256 40.77 -3.15 -23.61
CA CYS A 256 40.40 -3.26 -25.01
C CYS A 256 40.90 -2.00 -25.71
N ARG A 257 41.71 -2.15 -26.78
CA ARG A 257 42.21 -1.01 -27.55
C ARG A 257 41.06 -0.36 -28.33
N MET A 258 40.28 0.48 -27.65
CA MET A 258 39.45 1.52 -28.27
C MET A 258 40.34 2.64 -28.82
N MET A 259 41.30 2.27 -29.69
CA MET A 259 41.91 3.19 -30.62
C MET A 259 40.80 3.76 -31.49
N LEU A 260 40.60 5.08 -31.40
CA LEU A 260 39.52 5.79 -32.07
C LEU A 260 39.58 5.55 -33.59
N LYS A 261 38.71 4.69 -34.11
CA LYS A 261 38.35 4.66 -35.55
C LYS A 261 37.48 5.88 -35.91
N HIS A 262 37.96 7.07 -35.60
CA HIS A 262 37.29 8.34 -35.84
C HIS A 262 37.06 8.63 -37.33
N GLY A 263 37.89 8.05 -38.22
CA GLY A 263 37.78 8.22 -39.68
C GLY A 263 36.56 7.59 -40.38
N ARG A 264 35.50 7.17 -39.67
CA ARG A 264 34.26 6.65 -40.29
C ARG A 264 32.95 7.31 -39.86
N ILE A 265 32.94 8.15 -38.83
CA ILE A 265 31.68 8.76 -38.36
C ILE A 265 31.16 9.84 -39.34
N PHE A 266 32.07 10.52 -40.06
CA PHE A 266 31.71 11.57 -41.03
C PHE A 266 31.26 11.08 -42.42
N GLN A 267 31.38 9.78 -42.76
CA GLN A 267 30.98 9.26 -44.08
C GLN A 267 29.51 8.79 -44.15
N VAL A 268 28.79 8.73 -43.03
CA VAL A 268 27.41 8.20 -42.98
C VAL A 268 26.36 9.25 -43.40
N LEU A 269 26.76 10.51 -43.59
CA LEU A 269 25.86 11.62 -43.96
C LEU A 269 25.88 12.04 -45.43
N ASN A 270 26.68 11.40 -46.29
CA ASN A 270 26.72 11.71 -47.72
C ASN A 270 26.20 10.51 -48.53
N GLY A 271 24.91 10.53 -48.87
CA GLY A 271 24.24 9.42 -49.54
C GLY A 271 24.43 9.44 -51.06
N GLN A 272 25.09 8.41 -51.61
CA GLN A 272 25.09 8.15 -53.06
C GLN A 272 25.01 6.65 -53.37
N ARG A 273 24.57 6.34 -54.60
CA ARG A 273 24.12 5.02 -55.03
C ARG A 273 25.28 4.02 -55.12
N CYS A 274 25.05 2.79 -54.67
CA CYS A 274 25.72 1.62 -55.23
C CYS A 274 24.77 0.96 -56.24
N GLN A 275 25.11 1.01 -57.53
CA GLN A 275 24.63 0.03 -58.51
C GLN A 275 25.54 -1.21 -58.47
N PRO A 276 25.05 -2.39 -58.85
CA PRO A 276 25.89 -3.58 -58.99
C PRO A 276 26.70 -3.51 -60.30
N GLN A 277 27.95 -3.93 -60.26
CA GLN A 277 28.70 -4.30 -61.47
C GLN A 277 29.36 -5.66 -61.32
N THR A 278 29.28 -6.42 -62.40
CA THR A 278 29.80 -7.77 -62.60
C THR A 278 31.17 -7.72 -63.28
N LEU A 279 32.10 -8.57 -62.86
CA LEU A 279 33.09 -9.31 -63.68
C LEU A 279 33.89 -10.22 -62.70
N LEU A 280 34.61 -11.30 -63.04
CA LEU A 280 34.52 -12.41 -64.01
C LEU A 280 35.94 -13.01 -64.05
N HIS A 281 36.09 -14.33 -63.93
CA HIS A 281 37.32 -15.11 -64.22
C HIS A 281 38.58 -14.80 -63.36
N ASN A 282 39.33 -15.78 -62.89
CA ASN A 282 39.92 -16.86 -63.68
C ASN A 282 39.74 -18.28 -63.10
N LYS A 283 40.39 -19.27 -63.73
CA LYS A 283 40.01 -20.69 -63.80
C LYS A 283 41.29 -21.58 -63.85
N LEU A 284 41.09 -22.91 -63.92
CA LEU A 284 42.06 -24.02 -64.10
C LEU A 284 42.68 -24.58 -62.79
N ASP A 285 42.83 -25.91 -62.59
CA ASP A 285 42.27 -27.07 -63.33
C ASP A 285 42.38 -28.42 -62.58
N VAL A 286 41.45 -29.36 -62.87
CA VAL A 286 41.61 -30.82 -63.22
C VAL A 286 42.45 -31.76 -62.29
N LEU A 287 42.16 -33.05 -62.02
CA LEU A 287 41.54 -34.17 -62.77
C LEU A 287 40.75 -35.15 -61.83
N PRO A 288 39.81 -36.01 -62.30
CA PRO A 288 38.93 -36.85 -61.45
C PRO A 288 39.16 -38.39 -61.53
N THR A 289 38.37 -39.17 -60.78
CA THR A 289 38.19 -40.63 -60.99
C THR A 289 36.71 -41.09 -60.89
N ALA A 290 36.39 -42.24 -61.50
CA ALA A 290 35.08 -42.60 -62.06
C ALA A 290 34.13 -43.47 -61.16
N PRO A 291 32.89 -43.79 -61.60
CA PRO A 291 31.83 -44.43 -60.77
C PRO A 291 31.26 -45.78 -61.28
N SER A 292 30.43 -46.44 -60.45
CA SER A 292 29.38 -47.42 -60.81
C SER A 292 28.33 -47.51 -59.67
N HIS A 293 26.99 -47.64 -59.80
CA HIS A 293 26.03 -48.26 -60.75
C HIS A 293 25.78 -49.79 -60.55
N PRO A 294 24.56 -50.32 -60.82
CA PRO A 294 23.21 -49.87 -60.40
C PRO A 294 22.26 -51.07 -60.04
N CYS A 295 20.94 -50.96 -60.32
CA CYS A 295 19.90 -52.02 -60.39
C CYS A 295 19.29 -52.58 -59.08
N LEU A 296 18.01 -53.02 -59.01
CA LEU A 296 16.85 -52.85 -59.91
C LEU A 296 15.50 -53.05 -59.16
N LEU A 297 14.40 -52.48 -59.69
CA LEU A 297 12.99 -52.76 -59.35
C LEU A 297 12.46 -53.92 -60.23
N PRO A 298 11.41 -54.70 -59.84
CA PRO A 298 10.03 -54.30 -60.22
C PRO A 298 8.81 -54.83 -59.40
N VAL A 299 7.77 -53.98 -59.30
CA VAL A 299 6.33 -54.24 -59.62
C VAL A 299 5.53 -55.37 -58.88
N LYS A 300 4.81 -54.96 -57.83
CA LYS A 300 3.31 -54.91 -57.72
C LYS A 300 2.45 -56.19 -57.98
N GLY A 301 1.74 -56.70 -56.95
CA GLY A 301 0.64 -57.67 -57.13
C GLY A 301 -0.26 -57.99 -55.90
N ILE A 302 -1.53 -57.56 -55.98
CA ILE A 302 -2.81 -58.21 -55.53
C ILE A 302 -3.03 -58.67 -54.05
N ARG A 303 -4.13 -58.13 -53.49
CA ARG A 303 -5.08 -58.57 -52.42
C ARG A 303 -4.97 -59.96 -51.73
N SER A 304 -5.49 -59.98 -50.49
CA SER A 304 -6.44 -60.97 -49.86
C SER A 304 -6.00 -61.64 -48.54
N HIS A 305 -6.82 -61.42 -47.50
CA HIS A 305 -7.12 -62.31 -46.35
C HIS A 305 -7.59 -63.73 -46.81
N PRO A 306 -7.76 -64.79 -45.96
CA PRO A 306 -8.31 -64.72 -44.58
C PRO A 306 -7.90 -65.83 -43.55
N SER A 307 -8.68 -65.90 -42.45
CA SER A 307 -8.91 -67.01 -41.49
C SER A 307 -7.79 -67.40 -40.51
N GLY A 308 -8.05 -67.76 -39.24
CA GLY A 308 -9.32 -67.90 -38.46
C GLY A 308 -9.14 -67.38 -37.00
N THR A 309 -9.67 -67.88 -35.88
CA THR A 309 -10.81 -68.75 -35.40
C THR A 309 -10.44 -69.17 -33.96
N ILE A 310 -11.22 -69.31 -32.87
CA ILE A 310 -12.64 -69.23 -32.40
C ILE A 310 -12.52 -69.01 -30.86
N SER A 311 -13.43 -68.49 -30.00
CA SER A 311 -14.90 -68.33 -29.91
C SER A 311 -15.27 -66.85 -29.55
N SER A 312 -16.42 -66.35 -29.03
CA SER A 312 -17.55 -66.71 -28.12
C SER A 312 -17.22 -66.77 -26.61
N VAL A 313 -18.04 -66.28 -25.65
CA VAL A 313 -19.46 -65.83 -25.63
C VAL A 313 -19.64 -64.47 -24.87
N ALA A 314 -20.79 -63.80 -24.99
CA ALA A 314 -21.20 -62.55 -24.29
C ALA A 314 -22.43 -62.81 -23.36
N PRO A 315 -23.38 -61.90 -23.00
CA PRO A 315 -23.42 -60.42 -22.93
C PRO A 315 -24.00 -59.88 -21.58
N LEU A 316 -24.22 -58.55 -21.42
CA LEU A 316 -25.50 -57.92 -21.00
C LEU A 316 -25.45 -56.37 -20.88
N GLN A 317 -26.59 -55.72 -20.61
CA GLN A 317 -26.87 -54.28 -20.76
C GLN A 317 -27.55 -53.63 -19.52
N LEU A 318 -27.78 -52.31 -19.60
CA LEU A 318 -28.66 -51.50 -18.73
C LEU A 318 -30.09 -52.07 -18.63
N ALA A 319 -30.77 -51.89 -17.48
CA ALA A 319 -31.88 -50.90 -17.32
C ALA A 319 -32.65 -50.99 -15.98
N ARG A 320 -32.98 -49.81 -15.41
CA ARG A 320 -34.29 -49.37 -14.84
C ARG A 320 -35.10 -50.30 -13.89
N GLY A 321 -35.46 -49.82 -12.68
CA GLY A 321 -36.54 -50.40 -11.87
C GLY A 321 -36.66 -49.95 -10.40
N ASP A 322 -37.57 -49.00 -10.18
CA ASP A 322 -38.32 -48.53 -8.99
C ASP A 322 -38.36 -49.27 -7.61
N ALA A 323 -38.71 -48.45 -6.59
CA ALA A 323 -39.57 -48.71 -5.41
C ALA A 323 -39.02 -49.22 -4.05
N ASP A 324 -39.55 -48.55 -3.00
CA ASP A 324 -39.80 -48.93 -1.59
C ASP A 324 -38.66 -49.45 -0.66
N GLY A 325 -38.84 -49.29 0.67
CA GLY A 325 -37.91 -49.89 1.65
C GLY A 325 -37.76 -49.32 3.07
N ASN A 326 -38.65 -48.44 3.53
CA ASN A 326 -38.94 -48.05 4.94
C ASN A 326 -38.05 -48.54 6.13
N GLY A 327 -37.63 -47.60 7.00
CA GLY A 327 -37.10 -47.87 8.36
C GLY A 327 -35.57 -47.80 8.49
N GLY A 328 -34.99 -47.52 9.67
CA GLY A 328 -35.59 -47.20 10.98
C GLY A 328 -34.72 -47.71 12.14
N GLY A 329 -34.41 -46.86 13.12
CA GLY A 329 -33.53 -47.17 14.26
C GLY A 329 -32.12 -46.56 14.10
N MET A 330 -31.60 -45.61 14.89
CA MET A 330 -31.75 -45.19 16.31
C MET A 330 -30.75 -45.86 17.27
N LYS A 331 -29.82 -45.04 17.83
CA LYS A 331 -28.99 -45.27 19.05
C LYS A 331 -27.96 -46.43 18.94
N THR A 332 -26.85 -46.48 19.69
CA THR A 332 -26.18 -45.54 20.64
C THR A 332 -24.67 -45.87 20.72
N GLU A 333 -23.94 -45.07 21.51
CA GLU A 333 -22.87 -45.45 22.46
C GLU A 333 -22.65 -46.97 22.73
N THR A 334 -21.47 -47.49 23.11
CA THR A 334 -20.46 -46.89 24.01
C THR A 334 -19.08 -47.59 23.95
N ARG A 335 -17.98 -46.81 24.10
CA ARG A 335 -16.89 -46.95 25.10
C ARG A 335 -16.34 -48.34 25.52
N GLY A 336 -15.02 -48.53 25.34
CA GLY A 336 -14.18 -49.56 26.00
C GLY A 336 -13.18 -50.19 25.02
N SER A 337 -11.85 -50.01 25.05
CA SER A 337 -10.83 -49.89 26.12
C SER A 337 -10.48 -51.20 26.84
N ARG A 338 -9.40 -51.88 26.39
CA ARG A 338 -8.18 -52.06 27.20
C ARG A 338 -7.03 -52.81 26.50
N ASN A 339 -5.80 -52.48 26.94
CA ASN A 339 -4.58 -53.31 27.03
C ASN A 339 -3.94 -53.92 25.77
N GLY A 340 -2.59 -54.02 25.76
CA GLY A 340 -1.86 -54.87 24.80
C GLY A 340 -0.45 -54.39 24.44
N ALA A 341 0.49 -54.36 25.38
CA ALA A 341 1.86 -53.90 25.13
C ALA A 341 2.68 -54.87 24.25
N ARG A 342 3.56 -54.33 23.40
CA ARG A 342 5.02 -54.61 23.42
C ARG A 342 5.82 -53.72 22.46
N LEU A 343 7.10 -53.52 22.79
CA LEU A 343 8.12 -53.05 21.85
C LEU A 343 8.36 -54.11 20.77
N ASN A 344 8.78 -53.68 19.58
CA ASN A 344 9.79 -54.40 18.78
C ASN A 344 10.46 -53.45 17.79
N VAL A 345 11.80 -53.45 17.78
CA VAL A 345 12.63 -52.80 16.76
C VAL A 345 13.16 -53.89 15.82
N PRO A 346 12.95 -53.76 14.50
CA PRO A 346 13.74 -54.43 13.47
C PRO A 346 14.53 -53.42 12.61
N PRO A 347 15.59 -53.85 11.89
CA PRO A 347 16.90 -53.26 12.14
C PRO A 347 17.65 -52.74 10.89
N ASP A 348 18.98 -52.59 11.03
CA ASP A 348 19.91 -51.84 10.19
C ASP A 348 19.92 -52.12 8.68
N ALA A 349 20.34 -51.08 7.94
CA ALA A 349 20.65 -51.13 6.52
C ALA A 349 21.87 -52.02 6.24
N ARG A 350 21.76 -52.89 5.23
CA ARG A 350 22.92 -53.61 4.67
C ARG A 350 23.54 -52.82 3.53
N TYR A 351 24.86 -52.67 3.58
CA TYR A 351 25.67 -52.36 2.39
C TYR A 351 25.46 -53.42 1.31
N VAL A 352 25.37 -52.99 0.05
CA VAL A 352 25.50 -53.87 -1.13
C VAL A 352 26.64 -53.33 -1.98
N THR A 353 27.80 -53.99 -1.90
CA THR A 353 28.96 -53.69 -2.73
C THR A 353 28.79 -54.31 -4.12
N GLY A 354 28.27 -53.53 -5.07
CA GLY A 354 28.11 -53.94 -6.48
C GLY A 354 29.29 -53.53 -7.36
N THR A 355 30.34 -54.36 -7.44
CA THR A 355 31.43 -54.16 -8.40
C THR A 355 31.00 -54.51 -9.82
N GLN A 356 30.92 -53.52 -10.71
CA GLN A 356 30.97 -53.73 -12.15
C GLN A 356 32.07 -52.87 -12.79
N THR A 357 33.03 -53.54 -13.41
CA THR A 357 34.11 -52.93 -14.20
C THR A 357 33.64 -52.71 -15.63
N SER A 358 33.37 -51.46 -16.02
CA SER A 358 33.24 -51.06 -17.43
C SER A 358 34.52 -50.36 -17.88
N LYS A 359 35.10 -50.81 -19.00
CA LYS A 359 36.29 -50.16 -19.60
C LYS A 359 35.87 -48.87 -20.29
N LEU A 360 36.20 -47.71 -19.70
CA LEU A 360 36.06 -46.43 -20.39
C LEU A 360 37.30 -46.18 -21.27
N THR A 361 37.18 -46.42 -22.58
CA THR A 361 38.23 -46.07 -23.55
C THR A 361 38.36 -44.55 -23.67
N THR A 362 39.46 -44.00 -23.18
CA THR A 362 39.80 -42.58 -23.29
C THR A 362 40.20 -42.21 -24.72
N MET A 363 39.24 -41.76 -25.54
CA MET A 363 39.59 -40.92 -26.70
C MET A 363 39.96 -39.53 -26.20
N LYS A 364 41.23 -39.18 -26.36
CA LYS A 364 41.82 -37.92 -25.92
C LYS A 364 41.75 -36.90 -27.05
N GLU A 365 40.58 -36.29 -27.26
CA GLU A 365 40.39 -35.29 -28.32
C GLU A 365 40.97 -33.93 -27.89
N GLU A 366 42.12 -33.58 -28.48
CA GLU A 366 42.99 -32.50 -28.00
C GLU A 366 42.56 -31.12 -28.55
N HIS A 367 41.45 -30.59 -28.02
CA HIS A 367 40.93 -29.26 -28.38
C HIS A 367 41.82 -28.12 -27.84
N ASN A 368 42.62 -27.52 -28.74
CA ASN A 368 43.50 -26.39 -28.47
C ASN A 368 42.76 -25.16 -27.87
N PRO A 369 43.01 -24.76 -26.60
CA PRO A 369 42.31 -23.66 -25.95
C PRO A 369 42.97 -22.28 -26.17
N MET A 370 43.53 -22.03 -27.36
CA MET A 370 44.17 -20.75 -27.70
C MET A 370 43.61 -20.13 -28.99
N ASN A 371 42.58 -19.29 -28.82
CA ASN A 371 42.32 -18.04 -29.57
C ASN A 371 40.94 -17.39 -29.26
N ALA A 372 40.10 -18.03 -28.44
CA ALA A 372 38.75 -17.55 -28.11
C ALA A 372 38.69 -16.33 -27.13
N SER A 373 39.83 -15.82 -26.65
CA SER A 373 39.89 -14.78 -25.61
C SER A 373 39.74 -13.33 -26.12
N SER A 374 39.68 -13.11 -27.43
CA SER A 374 39.56 -11.74 -27.97
C SER A 374 38.14 -11.18 -27.83
N GLN A 375 38.00 -10.18 -26.95
CA GLN A 375 36.76 -9.44 -26.65
C GLN A 375 35.68 -10.21 -25.85
N GLN A 376 36.00 -10.60 -24.61
CA GLN A 376 34.96 -10.60 -23.57
C GLN A 376 34.38 -9.16 -23.48
N PRO A 377 33.06 -8.95 -23.61
CA PRO A 377 32.47 -7.62 -23.47
C PRO A 377 32.62 -7.13 -22.02
N PHE A 378 32.82 -5.81 -21.85
CA PHE A 378 33.02 -5.18 -20.53
C PHE A 378 31.99 -5.62 -19.46
N VAL A 379 30.74 -5.88 -19.86
CA VAL A 379 29.69 -6.34 -18.94
C VAL A 379 29.96 -7.75 -18.40
N SER A 380 30.45 -8.71 -19.19
CA SER A 380 30.74 -10.05 -18.66
C SER A 380 31.92 -10.03 -17.69
N TYR A 381 32.94 -9.21 -17.96
CA TYR A 381 34.01 -8.94 -16.98
C TYR A 381 33.44 -8.32 -15.69
N PHE A 382 32.58 -7.31 -15.80
CA PHE A 382 31.98 -6.65 -14.64
C PHE A 382 31.12 -7.62 -13.81
N GLU A 383 30.36 -8.50 -14.47
CA GLU A 383 29.40 -9.41 -13.84
C GLU A 383 30.04 -10.69 -13.27
N ASP A 384 30.90 -11.36 -14.04
CA ASP A 384 31.40 -12.69 -13.70
C ASP A 384 32.67 -12.65 -12.83
N GLU A 385 33.48 -11.60 -12.95
CA GLU A 385 34.78 -11.47 -12.30
C GLU A 385 34.78 -10.33 -11.26
N TRP A 386 34.53 -9.09 -11.68
CA TRP A 386 34.58 -7.94 -10.77
C TRP A 386 33.51 -8.02 -9.66
N TRP A 387 32.24 -8.25 -10.00
CA TRP A 387 31.13 -8.21 -9.04
C TRP A 387 31.29 -9.27 -7.96
N ARG A 388 31.56 -10.53 -8.35
CA ARG A 388 31.83 -11.63 -7.40
C ARG A 388 32.94 -11.29 -6.41
N GLN A 389 34.03 -10.68 -6.88
CA GLN A 389 35.19 -10.36 -6.06
C GLN A 389 35.01 -9.13 -5.15
N HIS A 390 34.15 -8.16 -5.51
CA HIS A 390 34.09 -6.85 -4.83
C HIS A 390 32.76 -6.56 -4.10
N ILE A 391 31.66 -7.29 -4.35
CA ILE A 391 30.34 -6.97 -3.76
C ILE A 391 30.32 -7.10 -2.23
N HIS A 392 31.03 -8.08 -1.67
CA HIS A 392 31.14 -8.27 -0.22
C HIS A 392 31.85 -7.08 0.43
N THR A 393 32.98 -6.64 -0.14
CA THR A 393 33.73 -5.46 0.31
C THR A 393 32.89 -4.18 0.25
N LEU A 394 32.11 -3.98 -0.82
CA LEU A 394 31.24 -2.80 -0.97
C LEU A 394 30.13 -2.75 0.10
N ARG A 395 29.47 -3.88 0.37
CA ARG A 395 28.45 -4.01 1.43
C ARG A 395 29.06 -3.78 2.81
N HIS A 396 30.24 -4.34 3.06
CA HIS A 396 30.96 -4.22 4.31
C HIS A 396 31.40 -2.76 4.59
N ILE A 397 31.97 -2.05 3.59
CA ILE A 397 32.26 -0.61 3.69
C ILE A 397 30.99 0.19 4.05
N GLY A 398 29.86 -0.10 3.40
CA GLY A 398 28.58 0.54 3.72
C GLY A 398 28.14 0.32 5.16
N PHE A 399 28.17 -0.92 5.63
CA PHE A 399 27.78 -1.30 6.99
C PHE A 399 28.66 -0.64 8.07
N VAL A 400 29.99 -0.64 7.87
CA VAL A 400 30.94 0.01 8.79
C VAL A 400 30.71 1.52 8.85
N MET A 401 30.49 2.17 7.71
CA MET A 401 30.17 3.60 7.65
C MET A 401 28.84 3.94 8.35
N VAL A 402 27.83 3.06 8.27
CA VAL A 402 26.60 3.21 9.05
C VAL A 402 26.87 3.06 10.55
N ILE A 403 27.64 2.06 11.00
CA ILE A 403 27.99 1.93 12.42
C ILE A 403 28.70 3.18 12.93
N VAL A 404 29.74 3.65 12.24
CA VAL A 404 30.50 4.85 12.65
C VAL A 404 29.59 6.08 12.71
N SER A 405 28.69 6.25 11.74
CA SER A 405 27.72 7.35 11.72
C SER A 405 26.67 7.23 12.82
N THR A 406 26.16 6.01 13.07
CA THR A 406 25.20 5.67 14.14
C THR A 406 25.81 5.98 15.50
N THR A 407 27.01 5.47 15.79
CA THR A 407 27.73 5.70 17.05
C THR A 407 28.08 7.17 17.23
N GLY A 408 28.56 7.86 16.20
CA GLY A 408 28.83 9.31 16.27
C GLY A 408 27.58 10.13 16.60
N LEU A 409 26.46 9.87 15.93
CA LEU A 409 25.19 10.54 16.20
C LEU A 409 24.56 10.11 17.54
N SER A 410 24.79 8.88 18.00
CA SER A 410 24.42 8.42 19.34
C SER A 410 25.16 9.16 20.46
N ILE A 411 26.43 9.51 20.23
CA ILE A 411 27.26 10.27 21.18
C ILE A 411 26.87 11.75 21.18
N VAL A 412 26.67 12.35 20.00
CA VAL A 412 26.39 13.79 19.86
C VAL A 412 24.94 14.16 20.19
N SER A 413 23.97 13.34 19.79
CA SER A 413 22.53 13.64 19.86
C SER A 413 21.71 12.63 20.69
N GLY A 414 22.39 11.73 21.40
CA GLY A 414 21.77 10.68 22.21
C GLY A 414 21.44 9.39 21.45
N PRO A 415 21.39 8.24 22.14
CA PRO A 415 21.40 6.92 21.51
C PRO A 415 20.18 6.64 20.62
N VAL A 416 19.01 7.19 20.95
CA VAL A 416 17.80 7.03 20.14
C VAL A 416 17.94 7.73 18.79
N PHE A 417 18.46 8.96 18.77
CA PHE A 417 18.68 9.71 17.52
C PHE A 417 19.76 9.06 16.65
N GLY A 418 20.82 8.55 17.25
CA GLY A 418 21.84 7.78 16.53
C GLY A 418 21.27 6.51 15.90
N LEU A 419 20.43 5.76 16.62
CA LEU A 419 19.76 4.56 16.10
C LEU A 419 18.76 4.87 14.97
N THR A 420 17.91 5.89 15.10
CA THR A 420 16.96 6.28 14.03
C THR A 420 17.70 6.79 12.80
N SER A 421 18.70 7.67 12.99
CA SER A 421 19.61 8.12 11.93
C SER A 421 20.32 6.95 11.27
N GLY A 422 20.77 5.97 12.06
CA GLY A 422 21.35 4.72 11.59
C GLY A 422 20.43 4.00 10.63
N VAL A 423 19.21 3.67 11.05
CA VAL A 423 18.18 3.01 10.21
C VAL A 423 17.84 3.82 8.95
N MET A 424 17.88 5.17 9.01
CA MET A 424 17.67 6.02 7.84
C MET A 424 18.85 5.98 6.85
N ILE A 425 20.10 6.16 7.29
CA ILE A 425 21.30 6.06 6.43
C ILE A 425 21.38 4.65 5.82
N LEU A 426 21.16 3.63 6.64
CA LEU A 426 21.04 2.22 6.28
C LEU A 426 20.03 2.05 5.12
N SER A 427 18.83 2.61 5.26
CA SER A 427 17.77 2.58 4.24
C SER A 427 18.15 3.30 2.94
N TYR A 428 18.76 4.49 3.02
CA TYR A 428 19.22 5.25 1.84
C TYR A 428 20.24 4.45 1.00
N LEU A 429 21.11 3.65 1.63
CA LEU A 429 22.10 2.84 0.94
C LEU A 429 21.50 1.69 0.10
N ASN A 430 20.26 1.27 0.38
CA ASN A 430 19.56 0.29 -0.45
C ASN A 430 18.80 0.94 -1.63
N VAL A 431 18.65 2.27 -1.68
CA VAL A 431 17.93 2.94 -2.78
C VAL A 431 18.54 2.64 -4.16
N PRO A 432 19.87 2.65 -4.38
CA PRO A 432 20.46 2.25 -5.67
C PRO A 432 20.17 0.79 -6.05
N HIS A 433 20.15 -0.13 -5.08
CA HIS A 433 19.85 -1.55 -5.33
C HIS A 433 18.37 -1.75 -5.69
N LEU A 434 17.46 -1.14 -4.92
CA LEU A 434 16.02 -1.13 -5.19
C LEU A 434 15.70 -0.46 -6.54
N PHE A 435 16.38 0.63 -6.87
CA PHE A 435 16.28 1.32 -8.16
C PHE A 435 16.73 0.41 -9.31
N GLY A 436 17.88 -0.28 -9.19
CA GLY A 436 18.34 -1.24 -10.18
C GLY A 436 17.37 -2.42 -10.37
N CYS A 437 16.87 -3.00 -9.28
CA CYS A 437 15.85 -4.04 -9.30
C CYS A 437 14.56 -3.56 -9.97
N MET A 438 14.10 -2.34 -9.63
CA MET A 438 12.91 -1.72 -10.22
C MET A 438 13.11 -1.47 -11.72
N ALA A 439 14.21 -0.84 -12.13
CA ALA A 439 14.52 -0.55 -13.53
C ALA A 439 14.60 -1.81 -14.39
N LEU A 440 15.22 -2.90 -13.90
CA LEU A 440 15.24 -4.18 -14.61
C LEU A 440 13.85 -4.85 -14.64
N SER A 441 13.06 -4.72 -13.57
CA SER A 441 11.69 -5.25 -13.50
C SER A 441 10.73 -4.53 -14.46
N THR A 442 10.78 -3.20 -14.52
CA THR A 442 9.99 -2.38 -15.45
C THR A 442 10.50 -2.52 -16.89
N THR A 443 11.81 -2.63 -17.13
CA THR A 443 12.38 -3.01 -18.43
C THR A 443 11.84 -4.36 -18.91
N ALA A 444 11.78 -5.35 -18.02
CA ALA A 444 11.18 -6.65 -18.33
C ALA A 444 9.66 -6.59 -18.51
N ALA A 445 8.96 -5.60 -17.95
CA ALA A 445 7.53 -5.36 -18.19
C ALA A 445 7.29 -4.69 -19.56
N VAL A 446 8.05 -3.64 -19.90
CA VAL A 446 8.01 -2.99 -21.22
C VAL A 446 8.40 -3.97 -22.33
N THR A 447 9.45 -4.76 -22.12
CA THR A 447 9.88 -5.80 -23.07
C THR A 447 8.81 -6.88 -23.28
N ARG A 448 8.01 -7.21 -22.26
CA ARG A 448 6.84 -8.10 -22.42
C ARG A 448 5.73 -7.41 -23.19
N THR A 449 5.30 -6.22 -22.77
CA THR A 449 4.30 -5.38 -23.45
C THR A 449 4.55 -5.27 -24.96
N LEU A 450 5.80 -4.99 -25.37
CA LEU A 450 6.19 -4.91 -26.78
C LEU A 450 6.10 -6.28 -27.51
N ARG A 451 6.40 -7.40 -26.84
CA ARG A 451 6.16 -8.75 -27.40
C ARG A 451 4.67 -9.06 -27.51
N SER A 452 3.85 -8.68 -26.54
CA SER A 452 2.39 -8.87 -26.56
C SER A 452 1.79 -8.15 -27.78
N TYR A 453 2.09 -6.85 -27.96
CA TYR A 453 1.68 -6.11 -29.17
C TYR A 453 2.27 -6.69 -30.47
N SER A 454 3.50 -7.19 -30.45
CA SER A 454 4.12 -7.90 -31.60
C SER A 454 3.47 -9.25 -31.92
N TRP A 455 2.83 -9.91 -30.95
CA TRP A 455 2.01 -11.10 -31.18
C TRP A 455 0.63 -10.72 -31.70
N LEU A 456 -0.06 -9.75 -31.09
CA LEU A 456 -1.36 -9.24 -31.58
C LEU A 456 -1.29 -8.73 -33.03
N ARG A 457 -0.20 -8.04 -33.42
CA ARG A 457 -0.01 -7.57 -34.80
C ARG A 457 0.13 -8.71 -35.83
N ARG A 458 0.46 -9.94 -35.40
CA ARG A 458 0.54 -11.13 -36.26
C ARG A 458 -0.76 -11.96 -36.23
N HIS A 459 -1.57 -11.81 -35.19
CA HIS A 459 -2.83 -12.53 -34.96
C HIS A 459 -4.01 -11.55 -34.85
N PRO A 460 -4.41 -10.88 -35.95
CA PRO A 460 -5.46 -9.85 -35.92
C PRO A 460 -6.86 -10.41 -35.60
N ASP A 461 -7.09 -11.71 -35.76
CA ASP A 461 -8.32 -12.39 -35.37
C ASP A 461 -8.49 -12.50 -33.84
N ALA A 462 -7.40 -12.43 -33.07
CA ALA A 462 -7.43 -12.30 -31.61
C ALA A 462 -7.87 -10.90 -31.12
N LEU A 463 -7.91 -9.89 -31.99
CA LEU A 463 -8.21 -8.50 -31.59
C LEU A 463 -9.60 -8.38 -30.94
N ILE A 464 -10.62 -9.02 -31.49
CA ILE A 464 -12.00 -8.94 -31.00
C ILE A 464 -12.14 -9.48 -29.56
N PRO A 465 -11.73 -10.73 -29.24
CA PRO A 465 -11.83 -11.23 -27.86
C PRO A 465 -10.96 -10.43 -26.86
N ILE A 466 -9.81 -9.90 -27.28
CA ILE A 466 -8.97 -9.03 -26.45
C ILE A 466 -9.67 -7.69 -26.17
N VAL A 467 -10.29 -7.07 -27.18
CA VAL A 467 -11.08 -5.84 -27.02
C VAL A 467 -12.28 -6.07 -26.10
N ILE A 468 -13.00 -7.18 -26.22
CA ILE A 468 -14.14 -7.50 -25.34
C ILE A 468 -13.68 -7.59 -23.87
N ILE A 469 -12.57 -8.29 -23.61
CA ILE A 469 -12.02 -8.42 -22.25
C ILE A 469 -11.46 -7.09 -21.71
N ALA A 470 -10.86 -6.26 -22.56
CA ALA A 470 -10.28 -4.99 -22.13
C ALA A 470 -11.32 -3.85 -21.98
N THR A 471 -12.40 -3.84 -22.76
CA THR A 471 -13.36 -2.72 -22.87
C THR A 471 -13.88 -2.20 -21.51
N PRO A 472 -14.30 -3.04 -20.54
CA PRO A 472 -14.76 -2.55 -19.23
C PRO A 472 -13.70 -1.69 -18.52
N TYR A 473 -12.43 -2.09 -18.58
CA TYR A 473 -11.31 -1.33 -18.03
C TYR A 473 -11.00 -0.08 -18.85
N GLN A 474 -11.10 -0.14 -20.19
CA GLN A 474 -10.91 1.03 -21.05
C GLN A 474 -11.93 2.13 -20.74
N LEU A 475 -13.21 1.78 -20.56
CA LEU A 475 -14.27 2.74 -20.23
C LEU A 475 -14.03 3.41 -18.86
N LEU A 476 -13.64 2.63 -17.86
CA LEU A 476 -13.24 3.14 -16.53
C LEU A 476 -12.01 4.06 -16.60
N LEU A 477 -10.99 3.68 -17.37
CA LEU A 477 -9.77 4.49 -17.56
C LEU A 477 -10.02 5.77 -18.38
N LEU A 478 -10.93 5.74 -19.35
CA LEU A 478 -11.36 6.93 -20.11
C LEU A 478 -12.17 7.89 -19.23
N SER A 479 -13.06 7.35 -18.38
CA SER A 479 -13.77 8.13 -17.35
C SER A 479 -12.79 8.81 -16.39
N ALA A 480 -11.82 8.05 -15.85
CA ALA A 480 -10.75 8.59 -15.01
C ALA A 480 -9.90 9.65 -15.74
N TYR A 481 -9.51 9.41 -16.99
CA TYR A 481 -8.72 10.36 -17.78
C TYR A 481 -9.48 11.67 -18.04
N PHE A 482 -10.77 11.60 -18.37
CA PHE A 482 -11.60 12.79 -18.56
C PHE A 482 -11.79 13.57 -17.26
N TYR A 483 -12.03 12.87 -16.14
CA TYR A 483 -12.18 13.49 -14.82
C TYR A 483 -10.89 14.18 -14.37
N PHE A 484 -9.74 13.51 -14.51
CA PHE A 484 -8.44 14.01 -14.07
C PHE A 484 -7.66 14.82 -15.11
N ARG A 485 -8.28 15.24 -16.22
CA ARG A 485 -7.62 15.88 -17.38
C ARG A 485 -6.74 17.09 -17.06
N ASN A 486 -6.97 17.77 -15.93
CA ASN A 486 -6.18 18.91 -15.45
C ASN A 486 -4.90 18.50 -14.69
N HIS A 487 -4.66 17.20 -14.45
CA HIS A 487 -3.55 16.67 -13.65
C HIS A 487 -2.62 15.80 -14.52
N PRO A 488 -1.66 16.39 -15.26
CA PRO A 488 -0.92 15.68 -16.32
C PRO A 488 -0.10 14.49 -15.81
N LEU A 489 0.48 14.56 -14.61
CA LEU A 489 1.20 13.43 -13.99
C LEU A 489 0.27 12.25 -13.67
N LEU A 490 -0.99 12.54 -13.32
CA LEU A 490 -2.01 11.54 -13.00
C LEU A 490 -2.51 10.85 -14.27
N CYS A 491 -2.79 11.65 -15.31
CA CYS A 491 -3.07 11.15 -16.67
C CYS A 491 -1.93 10.26 -17.20
N LEU A 492 -0.67 10.65 -17.02
CA LEU A 492 0.49 9.85 -17.42
C LEU A 492 0.55 8.50 -16.68
N MET A 493 0.27 8.48 -15.36
CA MET A 493 0.20 7.23 -14.59
C MET A 493 -0.94 6.32 -15.09
N LEU A 494 -2.12 6.88 -15.36
CA LEU A 494 -3.26 6.13 -15.90
C LEU A 494 -2.97 5.54 -17.28
N VAL A 495 -2.23 6.25 -18.15
CA VAL A 495 -1.76 5.72 -19.44
C VAL A 495 -0.81 4.53 -19.25
N TRP A 496 0.13 4.59 -18.31
CA TRP A 496 1.02 3.46 -18.00
C TRP A 496 0.26 2.24 -17.46
N VAL A 497 -0.73 2.45 -16.59
CA VAL A 497 -1.59 1.36 -16.08
C VAL A 497 -2.44 0.77 -17.21
N ASN A 498 -2.96 1.60 -18.12
CA ASN A 498 -3.68 1.13 -19.30
C ASN A 498 -2.80 0.22 -20.19
N MET A 499 -1.59 0.68 -20.54
CA MET A 499 -0.65 -0.10 -21.35
C MET A 499 -0.30 -1.47 -20.71
N LEU A 500 -0.23 -1.54 -19.38
CA LEU A 500 -0.01 -2.79 -18.65
C LEU A 500 -1.24 -3.71 -18.63
N LEU A 501 -2.46 -3.16 -18.53
CA LEU A 501 -3.70 -3.93 -18.59
C LEU A 501 -3.97 -4.47 -20.00
N ALA A 502 -3.77 -3.64 -21.04
CA ALA A 502 -3.87 -4.06 -22.43
C ALA A 502 -2.85 -5.16 -22.76
N ALA A 503 -1.59 -5.02 -22.33
CA ALA A 503 -0.59 -6.07 -22.44
C ALA A 503 -1.02 -7.37 -21.74
N ARG A 504 -1.60 -7.28 -20.54
CA ARG A 504 -2.07 -8.48 -19.80
C ARG A 504 -3.24 -9.17 -20.50
N ALA A 505 -4.19 -8.43 -21.07
CA ALA A 505 -5.29 -9.00 -21.85
C ALA A 505 -4.78 -9.76 -23.10
N ILE A 506 -3.78 -9.22 -23.79
CA ILE A 506 -3.10 -9.90 -24.91
C ILE A 506 -2.35 -11.15 -24.43
N ASP A 507 -1.57 -11.06 -23.35
CA ASP A 507 -0.86 -12.20 -22.76
C ASP A 507 -1.83 -13.32 -22.33
N LEU A 508 -3.05 -12.98 -21.89
CA LEU A 508 -4.07 -13.96 -21.49
C LEU A 508 -4.70 -14.69 -22.69
N ALA A 509 -4.93 -13.99 -23.80
CA ALA A 509 -5.32 -14.64 -25.05
C ALA A 509 -4.22 -15.59 -25.54
N ARG A 510 -2.95 -15.16 -25.48
CA ARG A 510 -1.78 -15.98 -25.85
C ARG A 510 -1.54 -17.16 -24.89
N GLU A 511 -1.85 -17.01 -23.60
CA GLU A 511 -1.83 -18.10 -22.62
C GLU A 511 -2.94 -19.13 -22.89
N PHE A 512 -4.14 -18.68 -23.29
CA PHE A 512 -5.26 -19.58 -23.58
C PHE A 512 -5.06 -20.36 -24.90
N ASP A 513 -4.42 -19.76 -25.90
CA ASP A 513 -4.19 -20.35 -27.22
C ASP A 513 -3.29 -21.60 -27.22
N VAL A 514 -2.50 -21.78 -26.17
CA VAL A 514 -1.63 -22.95 -25.97
C VAL A 514 -2.21 -24.01 -25.02
N THR A 515 -3.53 -23.95 -24.73
CA THR A 515 -4.24 -24.89 -23.84
C THR A 515 -4.97 -25.99 -24.60
N LEU A 516 -5.55 -26.95 -23.87
CA LEU A 516 -6.46 -27.98 -24.39
C LEU A 516 -7.71 -27.45 -25.14
N LYS A 517 -7.99 -26.14 -25.08
CA LYS A 517 -9.08 -25.46 -25.82
C LYS A 517 -8.56 -24.40 -26.81
N GLY A 518 -7.24 -24.15 -26.86
CA GLY A 518 -6.59 -23.23 -27.77
C GLY A 518 -6.36 -23.83 -29.17
N SER A 519 -5.72 -23.08 -30.08
CA SER A 519 -5.43 -23.58 -31.43
C SER A 519 -4.20 -24.49 -31.47
N VAL A 520 -3.27 -24.35 -30.52
CA VAL A 520 -2.06 -25.17 -30.40
C VAL A 520 -1.99 -25.80 -29.02
N LEU A 521 -1.37 -26.97 -28.91
CA LEU A 521 -1.18 -27.70 -27.66
C LEU A 521 0.24 -28.27 -27.63
N TRP A 522 1.05 -27.79 -26.69
CA TRP A 522 2.37 -28.34 -26.41
C TRP A 522 2.25 -29.44 -25.35
N LYS A 523 2.90 -30.57 -25.60
CA LYS A 523 2.95 -31.73 -24.69
C LYS A 523 4.37 -32.23 -24.52
N TYR A 524 4.63 -32.89 -23.41
CA TYR A 524 5.78 -33.78 -23.30
C TYR A 524 5.55 -34.96 -24.25
N ALA A 525 6.55 -35.33 -25.04
CA ALA A 525 6.41 -36.41 -26.02
C ALA A 525 6.26 -37.77 -25.34
N ASP A 526 6.95 -37.95 -24.21
CA ASP A 526 7.12 -39.22 -23.51
C ASP A 526 5.92 -39.55 -22.60
N THR A 527 5.38 -38.56 -21.88
CA THR A 527 4.19 -38.74 -21.00
C THR A 527 2.87 -38.36 -21.68
N GLY A 528 2.91 -37.56 -22.75
CA GLY A 528 1.72 -37.00 -23.41
C GLY A 528 1.01 -35.88 -22.63
N GLU A 529 1.49 -35.52 -21.43
CA GLU A 529 0.90 -34.47 -20.59
C GLU A 529 1.09 -33.07 -21.19
N PRO A 530 0.10 -32.16 -21.05
CA PRO A 530 0.18 -30.81 -21.58
C PRO A 530 1.18 -29.94 -20.79
N LEU A 531 2.02 -29.19 -21.51
CA LEU A 531 2.95 -28.25 -20.89
C LEU A 531 2.20 -27.11 -20.19
N PRO A 532 2.78 -26.54 -19.11
CA PRO A 532 2.24 -25.33 -18.48
C PRO A 532 2.05 -24.19 -19.51
N PRO A 533 0.86 -23.54 -19.58
CA PRO A 533 0.54 -22.56 -20.62
C PRO A 533 1.55 -21.41 -20.75
N SER A 534 2.20 -21.01 -19.66
CA SER A 534 3.24 -19.98 -19.72
C SER A 534 4.49 -20.43 -20.46
N LEU A 535 4.94 -21.68 -20.28
CA LEU A 535 6.06 -22.26 -21.00
C LEU A 535 5.68 -22.52 -22.45
N ALA A 536 4.52 -23.13 -22.68
CA ALA A 536 3.98 -23.37 -24.02
C ALA A 536 3.83 -22.08 -24.85
N SER A 537 3.40 -20.96 -24.24
CA SER A 537 3.27 -19.67 -24.94
C SER A 537 4.61 -19.05 -25.35
N VAL A 538 5.70 -19.41 -24.64
CA VAL A 538 7.06 -18.98 -24.96
C VAL A 538 7.63 -19.87 -26.06
N LEU A 539 7.45 -21.19 -25.96
CA LEU A 539 7.81 -22.14 -27.02
C LEU A 539 7.13 -21.74 -28.34
N GLU A 540 5.82 -21.48 -28.33
CA GLU A 540 5.07 -21.07 -29.52
C GLU A 540 5.58 -19.74 -30.10
N GLU A 541 5.77 -18.69 -29.29
CA GLU A 541 6.33 -17.40 -29.76
C GLU A 541 7.67 -17.59 -30.49
N THR A 542 8.47 -18.57 -30.05
CA THR A 542 9.82 -18.82 -30.58
C THR A 542 9.86 -19.77 -31.76
N HIS A 543 8.91 -20.71 -31.83
CA HIS A 543 8.62 -21.53 -33.01
C HIS A 543 8.07 -20.66 -34.16
N GLU A 544 7.07 -19.81 -33.90
CA GLU A 544 6.54 -18.82 -34.87
C GLU A 544 7.64 -17.92 -35.46
N LYS A 545 8.62 -17.52 -34.63
CA LYS A 545 9.72 -16.62 -35.01
C LYS A 545 10.96 -17.36 -35.52
N GLN A 546 10.89 -18.69 -35.67
CA GLN A 546 11.97 -19.55 -36.17
C GLN A 546 13.30 -19.37 -35.42
N TYR A 547 13.26 -19.03 -34.13
CA TYR A 547 14.46 -18.89 -33.31
C TYR A 547 14.99 -20.27 -32.92
N GLN A 548 16.30 -20.48 -33.11
CA GLN A 548 16.95 -21.79 -32.85
C GLN A 548 16.99 -22.11 -31.35
N CYS A 549 17.46 -21.15 -30.55
CA CYS A 549 17.42 -21.19 -29.09
C CYS A 549 16.64 -19.96 -28.59
N PRO A 550 15.65 -20.11 -27.70
CA PRO A 550 14.81 -19.01 -27.27
C PRO A 550 15.51 -18.15 -26.19
N ASP A 551 15.36 -16.82 -26.26
CA ASP A 551 15.80 -15.92 -25.19
C ASP A 551 14.82 -15.99 -24.01
N VAL A 552 14.99 -17.00 -23.15
CA VAL A 552 14.22 -17.22 -21.92
C VAL A 552 15.19 -17.19 -20.73
N VAL A 553 14.74 -16.61 -19.62
CA VAL A 553 15.44 -16.73 -18.33
C VAL A 553 14.80 -17.88 -17.56
N SER A 554 15.05 -19.10 -18.02
CA SER A 554 15.01 -20.25 -17.11
C SER A 554 16.42 -20.42 -16.54
N LEU A 555 16.52 -20.69 -15.24
CA LEU A 555 17.80 -20.98 -14.61
C LEU A 555 18.24 -22.42 -14.92
N ASP A 556 17.27 -23.32 -15.11
CA ASP A 556 17.47 -24.77 -15.09
C ASP A 556 17.05 -25.47 -16.39
N MET A 557 16.77 -24.72 -17.47
CA MET A 557 16.33 -25.28 -18.77
C MET A 557 16.99 -24.58 -19.96
N LEU A 558 17.75 -25.33 -20.76
CA LEU A 558 18.12 -24.99 -22.14
C LEU A 558 17.08 -25.60 -23.08
N ILE A 559 16.71 -24.90 -24.15
CA ILE A 559 15.64 -25.33 -25.07
C ILE A 559 16.19 -25.29 -26.50
N ASP A 560 16.16 -26.42 -27.20
CA ASP A 560 16.43 -26.54 -28.64
C ASP A 560 15.11 -26.80 -29.38
N ILE A 561 14.63 -25.79 -30.11
CA ILE A 561 13.34 -25.83 -30.82
C ILE A 561 13.46 -26.64 -32.13
N ARG A 562 14.67 -26.86 -32.66
CA ARG A 562 14.89 -27.72 -33.84
C ARG A 562 14.88 -29.20 -33.46
N ARG A 563 15.44 -29.54 -32.30
CA ARG A 563 15.34 -30.91 -31.72
C ARG A 563 13.99 -31.19 -31.08
N MET A 564 13.22 -30.14 -30.77
CA MET A 564 12.03 -30.21 -29.92
C MET A 564 12.38 -30.82 -28.54
N THR A 565 13.45 -30.33 -27.91
CA THR A 565 13.90 -30.81 -26.60
C THR A 565 14.16 -29.69 -25.60
N ILE A 566 13.94 -30.02 -24.33
CA ILE A 566 14.39 -29.22 -23.18
C ILE A 566 15.48 -30.04 -22.48
N LEU A 567 16.69 -29.48 -22.41
CA LEU A 567 17.76 -30.02 -21.58
C LEU A 567 17.70 -29.32 -20.21
N GLU A 568 17.37 -30.08 -19.16
CA GLU A 568 17.38 -29.58 -17.79
C GLU A 568 18.82 -29.48 -17.24
N ALA A 569 19.02 -28.67 -16.19
CA ALA A 569 20.34 -28.50 -15.55
C ALA A 569 20.91 -29.77 -14.88
N ASN A 570 20.07 -30.79 -14.67
CA ASN A 570 20.48 -32.14 -14.25
C ASN A 570 21.01 -33.01 -15.41
N GLY A 571 20.97 -32.52 -16.65
CA GLY A 571 21.39 -33.24 -17.86
C GLY A 571 20.31 -34.11 -18.50
N THR A 572 19.08 -34.15 -17.97
CA THR A 572 17.98 -34.87 -18.61
C THR A 572 17.50 -34.12 -19.86
N GLU A 573 17.33 -34.83 -20.98
CA GLU A 573 16.74 -34.30 -22.20
C GLU A 573 15.28 -34.76 -22.28
N VAL A 574 14.36 -33.79 -22.26
CA VAL A 574 12.90 -34.00 -22.25
C VAL A 574 12.35 -33.67 -23.63
N HIS A 575 11.72 -34.64 -24.29
CA HIS A 575 11.20 -34.45 -25.64
C HIS A 575 9.83 -33.72 -25.63
N LEU A 576 9.61 -32.88 -26.64
CA LEU A 576 8.41 -32.07 -26.81
C LEU A 576 7.63 -32.46 -28.06
N LYS A 577 6.31 -32.31 -27.99
CA LYS A 577 5.38 -32.53 -29.09
C LYS A 577 4.42 -31.35 -29.23
N ARG A 578 4.55 -30.61 -30.34
CA ARG A 578 3.60 -29.55 -30.73
C ARG A 578 2.45 -30.17 -31.53
N GLN A 579 1.23 -30.11 -30.99
CA GLN A 579 0.01 -30.56 -31.64
C GLN A 579 -0.83 -29.35 -32.06
N VAL A 580 -1.23 -29.25 -33.33
CA VAL A 580 -2.26 -28.28 -33.76
C VAL A 580 -3.63 -28.89 -33.48
N VAL A 581 -4.49 -28.13 -32.78
CA VAL A 581 -5.84 -28.54 -32.39
C VAL A 581 -6.89 -27.89 -33.29
N PHE A 582 -6.70 -26.62 -33.65
CA PHE A 582 -7.52 -25.90 -34.63
C PHE A 582 -6.63 -25.20 -35.66
N PRO A 583 -7.08 -25.04 -36.92
CA PRO A 583 -6.29 -24.33 -37.93
C PRO A 583 -6.08 -22.85 -37.57
N PRO A 584 -5.00 -22.21 -38.05
CA PRO A 584 -4.77 -20.77 -37.86
C PRO A 584 -5.94 -19.90 -38.33
N GLY A 585 -6.19 -18.77 -37.65
CA GLY A 585 -7.34 -17.89 -37.91
C GLY A 585 -8.60 -18.23 -37.10
N ALA A 586 -8.54 -19.23 -36.21
CA ALA A 586 -9.66 -19.66 -35.37
C ALA A 586 -9.82 -18.84 -34.07
N LEU A 587 -8.95 -17.87 -33.75
CA LEU A 587 -8.93 -17.20 -32.44
C LEU A 587 -10.19 -16.35 -32.20
N ARG A 588 -10.84 -15.90 -33.28
CA ARG A 588 -12.16 -15.24 -33.24
C ARG A 588 -13.23 -16.11 -32.54
N ARG A 589 -13.08 -17.44 -32.49
CA ARG A 589 -13.99 -18.35 -31.78
C ARG A 589 -14.04 -18.10 -30.27
N TYR A 590 -12.97 -17.56 -29.68
CA TYR A 590 -12.90 -17.29 -28.23
C TYR A 590 -14.00 -16.34 -27.74
N VAL A 591 -14.50 -15.47 -28.62
CA VAL A 591 -15.64 -14.58 -28.35
C VAL A 591 -16.87 -15.35 -27.85
N PHE A 592 -17.01 -16.62 -28.27
CA PHE A 592 -18.15 -17.48 -27.99
C PHE A 592 -17.83 -18.68 -27.08
N ASP A 593 -16.59 -18.84 -26.59
CA ASP A 593 -16.24 -19.93 -25.67
C ASP A 593 -16.17 -19.45 -24.21
N HIS A 594 -17.12 -19.91 -23.40
CA HIS A 594 -17.12 -19.72 -21.95
C HIS A 594 -15.81 -20.13 -21.25
N HIS A 595 -15.05 -21.13 -21.74
CA HIS A 595 -13.76 -21.51 -21.17
C HIS A 595 -12.74 -20.35 -21.24
N PHE A 596 -12.78 -19.53 -22.30
CA PHE A 596 -11.89 -18.40 -22.47
C PHE A 596 -12.14 -17.34 -21.39
N TYR A 597 -13.40 -16.96 -21.17
CA TYR A 597 -13.76 -15.99 -20.14
C TYR A 597 -13.52 -16.52 -18.72
N ALA A 598 -13.86 -17.79 -18.45
CA ALA A 598 -13.59 -18.44 -17.17
C ALA A 598 -12.08 -18.53 -16.85
N TYR A 599 -11.22 -18.66 -17.87
CA TYR A 599 -9.77 -18.63 -17.73
C TYR A 599 -9.22 -17.21 -17.56
N ALA A 600 -9.63 -16.28 -18.43
CA ALA A 600 -9.01 -14.97 -18.57
C ALA A 600 -9.53 -13.94 -17.57
N LEU A 601 -10.84 -13.88 -17.31
CA LEU A 601 -11.42 -12.83 -16.46
C LEU A 601 -10.89 -12.87 -15.01
N PRO A 602 -10.82 -14.03 -14.32
CA PRO A 602 -10.24 -14.10 -12.97
C PRO A 602 -8.74 -13.79 -12.94
N ARG A 603 -7.99 -14.15 -13.99
CA ARG A 603 -6.55 -13.89 -14.10
C ARG A 603 -6.22 -12.42 -14.41
N LEU A 604 -7.13 -11.72 -15.11
CA LEU A 604 -7.03 -10.28 -15.34
C LEU A 604 -7.33 -9.51 -14.06
N LEU A 605 -8.47 -9.81 -13.40
CA LEU A 605 -8.87 -9.22 -12.12
C LEU A 605 -7.79 -9.37 -11.04
N SER A 606 -7.25 -10.58 -10.88
CA SER A 606 -6.20 -10.88 -9.89
C SER A 606 -4.80 -10.41 -10.29
N LEU A 607 -4.63 -9.75 -11.46
CA LEU A 607 -3.37 -9.28 -12.03
C LEU A 607 -2.26 -10.36 -12.04
N GLN A 608 -2.65 -11.63 -12.15
CA GLN A 608 -1.76 -12.77 -11.98
C GLN A 608 -0.78 -12.90 -13.15
N SER A 609 0.44 -12.40 -12.97
CA SER A 609 1.56 -12.69 -13.85
C SER A 609 2.01 -14.16 -13.72
N PRO A 610 2.15 -14.93 -14.81
CA PRO A 610 2.63 -16.31 -14.76
C PRO A 610 4.14 -16.37 -14.51
N GLY A 611 4.55 -16.32 -13.25
CA GLY A 611 5.94 -16.43 -12.83
C GLY A 611 6.34 -17.89 -12.58
N TYR A 612 6.61 -18.67 -13.63
CA TYR A 612 7.11 -20.05 -13.47
C TYR A 612 8.59 -20.09 -13.05
N PHE A 613 9.38 -19.07 -13.41
CA PHE A 613 10.82 -18.97 -13.15
C PHE A 613 11.16 -18.58 -11.70
N SER A 614 10.60 -19.31 -10.74
CA SER A 614 10.97 -19.28 -9.34
C SER A 614 10.38 -20.50 -8.60
N GLY A 615 11.09 -20.95 -7.56
CA GLY A 615 10.76 -22.13 -6.77
C GLY A 615 9.39 -22.07 -6.09
N SER A 616 8.88 -23.26 -5.76
CA SER A 616 7.55 -23.46 -5.16
C SER A 616 7.28 -22.56 -3.96
N THR A 617 8.21 -22.46 -3.01
CA THR A 617 8.08 -21.63 -1.80
C THR A 617 7.81 -20.16 -2.11
N PHE A 618 8.54 -19.57 -3.07
CA PHE A 618 8.32 -18.17 -3.48
C PHE A 618 7.00 -18.00 -4.23
N ARG A 619 6.58 -19.01 -5.01
CA ARG A 619 5.26 -19.05 -5.65
C ARG A 619 4.15 -18.99 -4.58
N THR A 620 4.27 -19.78 -3.51
CA THR A 620 3.34 -19.75 -2.36
C THR A 620 3.33 -18.39 -1.67
N VAL A 621 4.48 -17.84 -1.28
CA VAL A 621 4.57 -16.51 -0.62
C VAL A 621 3.96 -15.41 -1.50
N ARG A 622 4.25 -15.42 -2.81
CA ARG A 622 3.67 -14.48 -3.79
C ARG A 622 2.16 -14.65 -3.95
N VAL A 623 1.61 -15.85 -3.82
CA VAL A 623 0.16 -16.10 -3.84
C VAL A 623 -0.49 -15.64 -2.54
N VAL A 624 0.09 -15.93 -1.37
CA VAL A 624 -0.42 -15.50 -0.06
C VAL A 624 -0.44 -13.97 0.05
N LEU A 625 0.66 -13.29 -0.33
CA LEU A 625 0.71 -11.83 -0.32
C LEU A 625 -0.32 -11.21 -1.28
N ARG A 626 -0.54 -11.82 -2.46
CA ARG A 626 -1.58 -11.39 -3.41
C ARG A 626 -2.98 -11.59 -2.87
N LEU A 627 -3.26 -12.72 -2.23
CA LEU A 627 -4.54 -12.99 -1.60
C LEU A 627 -4.82 -11.93 -0.53
N LEU A 628 -3.88 -11.71 0.39
CA LEU A 628 -3.99 -10.69 1.43
C LEU A 628 -4.19 -9.27 0.87
N THR A 629 -3.41 -8.85 -0.14
CA THR A 629 -3.62 -7.55 -0.80
C THR A 629 -4.99 -7.45 -1.46
N MET A 630 -5.46 -8.49 -2.16
CA MET A 630 -6.76 -8.48 -2.85
C MET A 630 -7.94 -8.53 -1.86
N THR A 631 -7.83 -9.29 -0.77
CA THR A 631 -8.82 -9.30 0.31
C THR A 631 -8.91 -7.94 1.00
N LEU A 632 -7.78 -7.27 1.27
CA LEU A 632 -7.79 -5.91 1.83
C LEU A 632 -8.40 -4.88 0.87
N LEU A 633 -8.07 -4.95 -0.43
CA LEU A 633 -8.64 -4.06 -1.45
C LEU A 633 -10.14 -4.30 -1.65
N LEU A 634 -10.59 -5.56 -1.60
CA LEU A 634 -12.01 -5.92 -1.70
C LEU A 634 -12.77 -5.48 -0.45
N LEU A 635 -12.22 -5.71 0.75
CA LEU A 635 -12.80 -5.24 2.01
C LEU A 635 -12.93 -3.71 2.03
N TYR A 636 -11.87 -3.00 1.62
CA TYR A 636 -11.89 -1.55 1.45
C TYR A 636 -12.93 -1.09 0.41
N ALA A 637 -13.04 -1.76 -0.75
CA ALA A 637 -14.01 -1.41 -1.79
C ALA A 637 -15.46 -1.69 -1.34
N LEU A 638 -15.71 -2.77 -0.60
CA LEU A 638 -17.01 -3.09 0.00
C LEU A 638 -17.38 -2.08 1.09
N LEU A 639 -16.43 -1.75 1.98
CA LEU A 639 -16.58 -0.71 3.00
C LEU A 639 -16.93 0.63 2.33
N VAL A 640 -16.14 1.08 1.35
CA VAL A 640 -16.38 2.33 0.61
C VAL A 640 -17.72 2.34 -0.13
N SER A 641 -18.15 1.20 -0.68
CA SER A 641 -19.48 1.09 -1.30
C SER A 641 -20.60 1.19 -0.26
N GLY A 642 -20.41 0.61 0.94
CA GLY A 642 -21.29 0.75 2.08
C GLY A 642 -21.42 2.20 2.57
N LEU A 643 -20.29 2.92 2.71
CA LEU A 643 -20.27 4.36 3.06
C LEU A 643 -21.26 5.15 2.20
N ILE A 644 -21.14 4.98 0.88
CA ILE A 644 -21.82 5.83 -0.09
C ILE A 644 -23.27 5.41 -0.25
N LEU A 645 -23.59 4.13 -0.08
CA LEU A 645 -24.98 3.66 0.03
C LEU A 645 -25.68 4.28 1.25
N GLN A 646 -25.04 4.28 2.42
CA GLN A 646 -25.63 4.82 3.64
C GLN A 646 -25.69 6.36 3.67
N ALA A 647 -24.72 7.04 3.05
CA ALA A 647 -24.75 8.49 2.86
C ALA A 647 -25.87 8.91 1.89
N ALA A 648 -26.12 8.12 0.84
CA ALA A 648 -27.20 8.36 -0.12
C ALA A 648 -28.59 8.05 0.45
N PHE A 649 -28.70 7.08 1.37
CA PHE A 649 -29.94 6.64 2.00
C PHE A 649 -29.83 6.62 3.54
N PRO A 650 -29.84 7.79 4.23
CA PRO A 650 -29.75 7.86 5.69
C PRO A 650 -30.87 7.12 6.44
N GLN A 651 -32.01 6.87 5.77
CA GLN A 651 -33.11 6.03 6.29
C GLN A 651 -32.73 4.56 6.50
N LEU A 652 -31.58 4.10 6.00
CA LEU A 652 -31.04 2.77 6.27
C LEU A 652 -30.20 2.71 7.56
N ARG A 653 -29.98 3.84 8.25
CA ARG A 653 -29.36 3.85 9.57
C ARG A 653 -30.35 3.26 10.59
N PRO A 654 -29.92 2.43 11.55
CA PRO A 654 -30.74 2.07 12.70
C PRO A 654 -31.14 3.32 13.50
N LEU A 655 -32.16 3.16 14.35
CA LEU A 655 -32.83 4.30 14.99
C LEU A 655 -31.86 5.11 15.88
N PRO A 656 -31.76 6.44 15.68
CA PRO A 656 -31.01 7.31 16.58
C PRO A 656 -31.67 7.37 17.97
N VAL A 657 -30.91 7.82 18.97
CA VAL A 657 -31.40 8.02 20.34
C VAL A 657 -32.62 8.93 20.32
N ARG A 658 -33.77 8.39 20.76
CA ARG A 658 -35.00 9.16 20.93
C ARG A 658 -35.19 9.55 22.38
N VAL A 659 -35.68 10.78 22.61
CA VAL A 659 -36.06 11.22 23.97
C VAL A 659 -37.54 11.57 24.03
N THR A 660 -38.22 10.98 25.03
CA THR A 660 -39.63 11.31 25.35
C THR A 660 -39.77 11.60 26.83
N ALA A 661 -40.57 12.62 27.20
CA ALA A 661 -40.90 12.93 28.58
C ALA A 661 -42.40 12.78 28.81
N ALA A 662 -42.78 12.46 30.04
CA ALA A 662 -44.18 12.50 30.46
C ALA A 662 -44.74 13.94 30.37
N ALA A 663 -46.06 14.08 30.16
CA ALA A 663 -46.71 15.40 30.05
C ALA A 663 -46.64 16.23 31.34
N ASP A 664 -46.54 15.58 32.51
CA ASP A 664 -46.29 16.21 33.82
C ASP A 664 -44.79 16.27 34.18
N ASN A 665 -43.90 15.95 33.23
CA ASN A 665 -42.46 15.73 33.40
C ASN A 665 -42.10 14.65 34.45
N SER A 666 -43.02 13.78 34.87
CA SER A 666 -42.77 12.77 35.93
C SER A 666 -41.61 11.82 35.63
N TYR A 667 -41.37 11.49 34.35
CA TYR A 667 -40.21 10.73 33.89
C TYR A 667 -39.68 11.24 32.55
N LEU A 668 -38.41 10.91 32.28
CA LEU A 668 -37.72 11.07 31.00
C LEU A 668 -37.26 9.70 30.52
N THR A 669 -37.55 9.36 29.26
CA THR A 669 -37.15 8.10 28.62
C THR A 669 -36.14 8.38 27.52
N PHE A 670 -35.00 7.70 27.58
CA PHE A 670 -34.11 7.51 26.44
C PHE A 670 -34.45 6.17 25.79
N ASP A 671 -34.62 6.17 24.47
CA ASP A 671 -34.97 4.99 23.67
C ASP A 671 -33.96 4.87 22.52
N HIS A 672 -32.97 4.01 22.70
CA HIS A 672 -31.87 3.74 21.78
C HIS A 672 -31.83 2.24 21.44
N ILE A 673 -31.29 1.87 20.27
CA ILE A 673 -31.36 0.49 19.74
C ILE A 673 -30.76 -0.60 20.64
N VAL A 674 -29.94 -0.23 21.64
CA VAL A 674 -29.34 -1.17 22.60
C VAL A 674 -29.73 -0.88 24.06
N VAL A 675 -30.45 0.22 24.33
CA VAL A 675 -30.81 0.67 25.68
C VAL A 675 -32.11 1.46 25.63
N ARG A 676 -33.13 0.98 26.35
CA ARG A 676 -34.14 1.86 26.94
C ARG A 676 -33.71 2.23 28.36
N MET A 677 -33.98 3.47 28.79
CA MET A 677 -33.66 3.95 30.14
C MET A 677 -34.68 5.00 30.59
N HIS A 678 -35.40 4.73 31.68
CA HIS A 678 -36.36 5.67 32.28
C HIS A 678 -35.80 6.34 33.53
N LEU A 679 -35.53 7.65 33.48
CA LEU A 679 -35.21 8.47 34.66
C LEU A 679 -36.50 8.92 35.35
N LEU A 680 -36.74 8.46 36.59
CA LEU A 680 -37.95 8.80 37.36
C LEU A 680 -37.67 9.94 38.35
N SER A 681 -38.54 10.96 38.35
CA SER A 681 -38.54 11.99 39.40
C SER A 681 -38.88 11.38 40.77
N GLN A 682 -38.45 12.03 41.85
CA GLN A 682 -38.77 11.59 43.23
C GLN A 682 -40.28 11.39 43.46
N ASN A 683 -41.12 12.31 42.95
CA ASN A 683 -42.58 12.21 43.03
C ASN A 683 -43.14 11.05 42.20
N ALA A 684 -42.59 10.79 41.01
CA ALA A 684 -42.99 9.65 40.19
C ALA A 684 -42.65 8.33 40.88
N SER A 685 -41.39 8.17 41.32
CA SER A 685 -40.92 6.96 42.01
C SER A 685 -41.74 6.64 43.25
N GLN A 686 -42.19 7.65 44.02
CA GLN A 686 -43.11 7.45 45.15
C GLN A 686 -44.52 7.01 44.73
N ARG A 687 -45.05 7.49 43.59
CA ARG A 687 -46.31 6.99 43.02
C ARG A 687 -46.16 5.54 42.56
N THR A 688 -45.08 5.22 41.83
CA THR A 688 -44.81 3.87 41.31
C THR A 688 -44.62 2.87 42.45
N ALA A 689 -43.80 3.18 43.47
CA ALA A 689 -43.63 2.31 44.62
C ALA A 689 -44.95 2.06 45.38
N LYS A 690 -45.82 3.06 45.52
CA LYS A 690 -47.17 2.88 46.10
C LYS A 690 -48.06 2.00 45.22
N ALA A 691 -48.03 2.14 43.90
CA ALA A 691 -48.80 1.29 42.98
C ALA A 691 -48.30 -0.16 42.99
N ASP A 692 -46.97 -0.35 42.94
CA ASP A 692 -46.31 -1.67 43.02
C ASP A 692 -46.66 -2.37 44.37
N THR A 693 -46.72 -1.61 45.47
CA THR A 693 -47.15 -2.11 46.80
C THR A 693 -48.64 -2.46 46.86
N PHE A 694 -49.51 -1.71 46.17
CA PHE A 694 -50.96 -2.00 46.14
C PHE A 694 -51.31 -3.20 45.25
N ASN A 695 -50.51 -3.50 44.23
CA ASN A 695 -50.73 -4.62 43.31
C ASN A 695 -50.08 -5.93 43.77
N SER A 696 -49.25 -5.93 44.82
CA SER A 696 -48.52 -7.14 45.27
C SER A 696 -49.40 -8.24 45.88
N THR A 697 -50.71 -8.05 45.96
CA THR A 697 -51.71 -9.03 46.40
C THR A 697 -52.50 -9.67 45.24
N LEU A 698 -52.25 -9.25 43.98
CA LEU A 698 -52.98 -9.74 42.80
C LEU A 698 -52.09 -9.83 41.53
N GLY A 699 -50.80 -10.16 41.69
CA GLY A 699 -49.78 -10.03 40.65
C GLY A 699 -49.29 -11.31 39.94
N GLU A 700 -49.86 -12.49 40.24
CA GLU A 700 -49.24 -13.79 39.88
C GLU A 700 -49.36 -14.21 38.39
N ASN A 701 -50.04 -13.43 37.54
CA ASN A 701 -50.42 -13.84 36.17
C ASN A 701 -49.91 -12.92 35.04
N LEU A 702 -48.86 -12.11 35.26
CA LEU A 702 -48.41 -11.15 34.23
C LEU A 702 -46.88 -11.00 34.03
N TYR A 703 -46.10 -12.04 34.35
CA TYR A 703 -44.68 -12.14 33.97
C TYR A 703 -44.42 -13.37 33.09
N ASN A 704 -44.54 -13.17 31.77
CA ASN A 704 -44.03 -14.06 30.73
C ASN A 704 -43.17 -13.27 29.71
N VAL A 705 -42.42 -12.29 30.21
CA VAL A 705 -41.26 -11.71 29.51
C VAL A 705 -40.04 -12.58 29.88
N PRO A 706 -39.24 -13.08 28.92
CA PRO A 706 -38.18 -14.03 29.22
C PRO A 706 -37.09 -13.40 30.12
N GLU A 707 -36.75 -14.11 31.19
CA GLU A 707 -35.82 -13.75 32.28
C GLU A 707 -34.33 -13.63 31.84
N SER A 708 -34.06 -13.61 30.54
CA SER A 708 -32.73 -13.83 29.97
C SER A 708 -31.98 -12.58 29.49
N THR A 709 -32.63 -11.41 29.37
CA THR A 709 -31.95 -10.15 29.01
C THR A 709 -31.66 -9.24 30.20
N SER A 710 -32.56 -9.18 31.19
CA SER A 710 -32.40 -8.37 32.42
C SER A 710 -31.15 -8.73 33.22
N ASN A 711 -30.76 -10.01 33.24
CA ASN A 711 -29.58 -10.51 33.94
C ASN A 711 -28.23 -9.97 33.40
N ALA A 712 -28.21 -9.26 32.27
CA ALA A 712 -27.01 -8.58 31.77
C ALA A 712 -26.74 -7.20 32.43
N PHE A 713 -27.69 -6.67 33.23
CA PHE A 713 -27.69 -5.26 33.64
C PHE A 713 -28.01 -5.05 35.13
N LEU A 714 -26.98 -5.16 35.98
CA LEU A 714 -27.09 -5.07 37.45
C LEU A 714 -27.23 -3.64 38.01
N TRP A 715 -28.09 -2.80 37.42
CA TRP A 715 -28.33 -1.42 37.87
C TRP A 715 -28.80 -1.31 39.33
N HIS A 716 -29.55 -2.31 39.80
CA HIS A 716 -30.11 -2.34 41.16
C HIS A 716 -29.14 -2.89 42.22
N ASN A 717 -27.94 -3.37 41.83
CA ASN A 717 -26.94 -3.87 42.77
C ASN A 717 -26.13 -2.71 43.38
N ILE A 718 -26.79 -1.91 44.23
CA ILE A 718 -26.18 -0.81 44.97
C ILE A 718 -25.45 -1.41 46.18
N THR A 719 -24.12 -1.51 46.07
CA THR A 719 -23.25 -2.15 47.08
C THR A 719 -22.67 -1.19 48.12
N SER A 720 -22.88 0.14 47.98
CA SER A 720 -22.53 1.14 48.99
C SER A 720 -23.64 1.27 50.04
N ALA A 721 -23.32 1.84 51.21
CA ALA A 721 -24.36 2.22 52.16
C ALA A 721 -25.28 3.32 51.58
N GLU A 722 -26.49 3.44 52.12
CA GLU A 722 -27.42 4.52 51.78
C GLU A 722 -26.81 5.88 52.12
N GLY A 723 -26.47 6.65 51.09
CA GLY A 723 -25.91 8.00 51.21
C GLY A 723 -24.45 8.16 50.79
N GLU A 724 -23.71 7.08 50.52
CA GLU A 724 -22.29 7.19 50.13
C GLU A 724 -22.09 7.48 48.63
N ASP A 725 -21.03 8.22 48.31
CA ASP A 725 -20.54 8.45 46.95
C ASP A 725 -19.38 7.49 46.64
N PHE A 726 -19.49 6.71 45.56
CA PHE A 726 -18.39 5.83 45.09
C PHE A 726 -17.18 6.63 44.59
N TYR A 727 -17.43 7.83 44.03
CA TYR A 727 -16.39 8.72 43.50
C TYR A 727 -16.59 10.14 44.03
N PRO A 728 -16.31 10.44 45.32
CA PRO A 728 -16.70 11.71 45.95
C PRO A 728 -16.17 12.96 45.23
N GLN A 729 -14.96 12.91 44.69
CA GLN A 729 -14.37 14.01 43.91
C GLN A 729 -15.14 14.28 42.60
N LEU A 730 -15.58 13.22 41.91
CA LEU A 730 -16.36 13.28 40.68
C LEU A 730 -17.79 13.78 40.95
N CYS A 731 -18.42 13.26 42.00
CA CYS A 731 -19.80 13.58 42.38
C CYS A 731 -19.97 15.01 42.93
N THR A 732 -18.94 15.55 43.60
CA THR A 732 -18.93 16.95 44.07
C THR A 732 -18.41 17.96 43.04
N ARG A 733 -17.85 17.51 41.91
CA ARG A 733 -17.31 18.38 40.85
C ARG A 733 -18.44 19.15 40.14
N GLN A 734 -18.27 20.47 40.05
CA GLN A 734 -19.16 21.36 39.31
C GLN A 734 -18.35 22.36 38.49
N TYR A 735 -18.87 22.68 37.30
CA TYR A 735 -18.35 23.74 36.42
C TYR A 735 -19.49 24.71 36.17
N GLY A 736 -19.32 25.99 36.53
CA GLY A 736 -20.39 26.99 36.38
C GLY A 736 -21.72 26.56 37.01
N GLU A 737 -21.68 26.08 38.27
CA GLU A 737 -22.84 25.56 39.02
C GLU A 737 -23.58 24.39 38.34
N THR A 738 -22.95 23.79 37.32
CA THR A 738 -23.45 22.66 36.55
C THR A 738 -22.67 21.41 36.95
N SER A 739 -23.39 20.38 37.40
CA SER A 739 -22.77 19.13 37.86
C SER A 739 -22.25 18.28 36.69
N VAL A 740 -21.28 17.40 36.95
CA VAL A 740 -20.77 16.48 35.91
C VAL A 740 -21.88 15.56 35.37
N TRP A 741 -22.87 15.18 36.18
CA TRP A 741 -24.03 14.40 35.71
C TRP A 741 -24.98 15.21 34.80
N GLU A 742 -25.15 16.51 35.06
CA GLU A 742 -25.90 17.42 34.17
C GLU A 742 -25.15 17.65 32.85
N LEU A 743 -23.82 17.78 32.89
CA LEU A 743 -22.98 17.84 31.69
C LEU A 743 -22.99 16.53 30.88
N ALA A 744 -23.16 15.38 31.55
CA ALA A 744 -23.30 14.07 30.92
C ALA A 744 -24.62 13.96 30.14
N LEU A 745 -25.73 14.45 30.69
CA LEU A 745 -27.01 14.52 29.99
C LEU A 745 -26.97 15.51 28.81
N LEU A 746 -26.33 16.67 28.99
CA LEU A 746 -26.11 17.61 27.88
C LEU A 746 -25.23 17.02 26.78
N ALA A 747 -24.25 16.15 27.08
CA ALA A 747 -23.45 15.46 26.07
C ALA A 747 -24.23 14.45 25.19
N VAL A 748 -25.43 14.00 25.63
CA VAL A 748 -26.34 13.19 24.79
C VAL A 748 -27.13 14.06 23.80
N ALA A 749 -27.38 15.34 24.11
CA ALA A 749 -28.21 16.22 23.29
C ALA A 749 -27.87 16.23 21.77
N PRO A 750 -26.60 16.21 21.34
CA PRO A 750 -26.26 16.22 19.92
C PRO A 750 -26.55 14.91 19.17
N TYR A 751 -26.87 13.82 19.87
CA TYR A 751 -27.28 12.53 19.28
C TYR A 751 -28.79 12.43 19.04
N LEU A 752 -29.59 13.36 19.58
CA LEU A 752 -31.05 13.33 19.48
C LEU A 752 -31.53 13.65 18.07
N PHE A 753 -32.62 13.01 17.64
CA PHE A 753 -33.06 13.05 16.24
C PHE A 753 -33.52 14.44 15.77
N ASN A 754 -34.02 15.28 16.67
CA ASN A 754 -34.51 16.63 16.35
C ASN A 754 -34.45 17.57 17.57
N VAL A 755 -34.70 18.86 17.30
CA VAL A 755 -34.66 19.93 18.30
C VAL A 755 -35.83 19.84 19.30
N ASP A 756 -36.95 19.22 18.94
CA ASP A 756 -38.12 19.09 19.82
C ASP A 756 -37.92 18.02 20.91
N GLU A 757 -37.22 16.94 20.59
CA GLU A 757 -36.72 15.95 21.55
C GLU A 757 -35.69 16.58 22.50
N PHE A 758 -34.78 17.43 22.00
CA PHE A 758 -33.84 18.17 22.85
C PHE A 758 -34.55 19.19 23.75
N ASN A 759 -35.48 19.98 23.21
CA ASN A 759 -36.36 20.86 24.01
C ASN A 759 -37.17 20.06 25.05
N THR A 760 -37.52 18.81 24.77
CA THR A 760 -38.21 17.91 25.72
C THR A 760 -37.27 17.46 26.84
N MET A 761 -36.01 17.14 26.53
CA MET A 761 -34.99 16.93 27.55
C MET A 761 -34.76 18.18 28.41
N LEU A 762 -34.56 19.36 27.81
CA LEU A 762 -34.31 20.61 28.55
C LEU A 762 -35.49 20.99 29.47
N ARG A 763 -36.74 20.80 29.04
CA ARG A 763 -37.91 21.00 29.91
C ARG A 763 -37.87 20.10 31.16
N PHE A 764 -37.50 18.83 31.00
CA PHE A 764 -37.33 17.92 32.14
C PHE A 764 -36.15 18.32 33.04
N LEU A 765 -35.00 18.69 32.46
CA LEU A 765 -33.83 19.16 33.22
C LEU A 765 -34.16 20.42 34.03
N ASN A 766 -34.74 21.45 33.40
CA ASN A 766 -35.06 22.72 34.05
C ASN A 766 -36.05 22.51 35.21
N ALA A 767 -37.08 21.67 35.01
CA ALA A 767 -38.06 21.33 36.04
C ALA A 767 -37.46 20.59 37.26
N HIS A 768 -36.45 19.74 37.07
CA HIS A 768 -35.92 18.89 38.14
C HIS A 768 -34.58 19.35 38.72
N LEU A 769 -33.68 19.89 37.91
CA LEU A 769 -32.34 20.34 38.30
C LEU A 769 -32.31 21.79 38.79
N GLY A 770 -33.34 22.59 38.47
CA GLY A 770 -33.41 24.01 38.82
C GLY A 770 -32.52 24.89 37.96
N SER A 771 -32.16 24.40 36.78
CA SER A 771 -31.62 25.13 35.64
C SER A 771 -32.72 25.79 34.80
N ASP A 772 -32.30 26.63 33.87
CA ASP A 772 -33.11 27.45 32.95
C ASP A 772 -32.51 27.38 31.54
N TRP A 773 -32.01 26.21 31.13
CA TRP A 773 -31.33 25.99 29.85
C TRP A 773 -32.23 26.34 28.66
N VAL A 774 -31.71 27.19 27.77
CA VAL A 774 -32.31 27.57 26.48
C VAL A 774 -31.29 27.34 25.36
N ILE A 775 -31.71 26.73 24.25
CA ILE A 775 -30.88 26.49 23.06
C ILE A 775 -30.55 27.82 22.37
N GLN A 776 -29.28 28.05 22.09
CA GLN A 776 -28.78 29.26 21.42
C GLN A 776 -28.59 29.06 19.89
N PRO A 777 -28.69 30.13 19.09
CA PRO A 777 -28.46 30.07 17.64
C PRO A 777 -26.99 29.79 17.31
N ARG A 778 -26.74 28.93 16.32
CA ARG A 778 -25.38 28.51 15.95
C ARG A 778 -24.76 29.44 14.90
N HIS A 779 -23.54 29.89 15.18
CA HIS A 779 -22.85 30.94 14.41
C HIS A 779 -21.58 30.43 13.69
N SER A 780 -21.52 29.16 13.31
CA SER A 780 -20.32 28.53 12.71
C SER A 780 -19.83 29.17 11.40
N ALA A 781 -20.76 29.72 10.61
CA ALA A 781 -20.44 30.45 9.37
C ALA A 781 -20.29 31.97 9.56
N SER A 782 -20.37 32.49 10.80
CA SER A 782 -20.29 33.93 11.11
C SER A 782 -18.84 34.39 11.30
N CYS A 783 -18.01 34.18 10.27
CA CYS A 783 -16.61 34.55 10.21
C CYS A 783 -16.24 35.03 8.79
N VAL A 784 -15.10 35.69 8.63
CA VAL A 784 -14.61 36.18 7.32
C VAL A 784 -13.72 35.13 6.67
N PRO A 785 -14.12 34.50 5.54
CA PRO A 785 -13.29 33.54 4.84
C PRO A 785 -12.13 34.25 4.12
N GLY A 786 -10.89 33.78 4.34
CA GLY A 786 -9.70 34.35 3.70
C GLY A 786 -9.43 33.78 2.29
N ASP A 787 -9.53 32.47 2.15
CA ASP A 787 -9.36 31.71 0.90
C ASP A 787 -10.19 30.41 0.95
N SER A 788 -10.01 29.48 0.00
CA SER A 788 -10.70 28.19 -0.03
C SER A 788 -10.44 27.30 1.19
N ASN A 789 -9.28 27.43 1.81
CA ASN A 789 -8.84 26.67 2.97
C ASN A 789 -9.33 27.31 4.29
N HIS A 790 -10.06 28.43 4.21
CA HIS A 790 -10.68 29.12 5.35
C HIS A 790 -12.17 29.37 5.10
N GLN A 791 -12.85 28.52 4.32
CA GLN A 791 -14.31 28.54 4.20
C GLN A 791 -14.95 27.68 5.32
N PRO A 792 -16.08 28.07 5.92
CA PRO A 792 -16.79 27.22 6.86
C PRO A 792 -17.06 25.83 6.27
N THR A 793 -16.81 24.78 7.04
CA THR A 793 -17.01 23.38 6.61
C THR A 793 -18.50 23.06 6.43
N GLY A 794 -19.37 23.83 7.09
CA GLY A 794 -20.80 23.56 7.18
C GLY A 794 -21.10 22.46 8.20
N TRP A 795 -20.20 22.25 9.17
CA TRP A 795 -20.34 21.26 10.23
C TRP A 795 -21.35 21.73 11.29
N ARG A 796 -22.17 20.80 11.79
CA ARG A 796 -23.38 21.11 12.58
C ARG A 796 -23.61 20.15 13.75
N ASP A 797 -22.61 19.37 14.12
CA ASP A 797 -22.73 18.33 15.14
C ASP A 797 -22.34 18.85 16.54
N PHE A 798 -22.88 20.01 16.89
CA PHE A 798 -22.82 20.59 18.23
C PHE A 798 -24.07 21.44 18.51
N TYR A 799 -24.41 21.64 19.77
CA TYR A 799 -25.44 22.59 20.23
C TYR A 799 -24.89 23.46 21.36
N GLU A 800 -25.30 24.72 21.39
CA GLU A 800 -25.08 25.61 22.53
C GLU A 800 -26.38 25.70 23.36
N VAL A 801 -26.26 25.60 24.69
CA VAL A 801 -27.33 25.97 25.63
C VAL A 801 -26.80 26.97 26.65
N TYR A 802 -27.61 27.98 26.95
CA TYR A 802 -27.29 29.02 27.92
C TYR A 802 -28.26 28.95 29.11
N SER A 803 -27.74 29.23 30.30
CA SER A 803 -28.47 29.42 31.56
C SER A 803 -28.24 30.85 32.03
N GLU A 804 -29.30 31.66 32.06
CA GLU A 804 -29.24 33.05 32.51
C GLU A 804 -28.97 33.10 34.02
N LYS A 805 -29.66 32.26 34.77
CA LYS A 805 -29.52 32.09 36.22
C LYS A 805 -28.09 31.72 36.67
N ARG A 806 -27.34 30.96 35.86
CA ARG A 806 -25.95 30.56 36.17
C ARG A 806 -24.88 31.40 35.46
N ASP A 807 -25.28 32.31 34.56
CA ASP A 807 -24.39 33.09 33.69
C ASP A 807 -23.36 32.17 33.00
N THR A 808 -23.87 31.11 32.38
CA THR A 808 -23.08 29.97 31.88
C THR A 808 -23.64 29.46 30.56
N SER A 809 -22.77 29.35 29.56
CA SER A 809 -23.04 28.60 28.32
C SER A 809 -22.32 27.24 28.36
N VAL A 810 -23.04 26.19 27.92
CA VAL A 810 -22.51 24.84 27.71
C VAL A 810 -22.66 24.50 26.24
N ILE A 811 -21.55 24.23 25.56
CA ILE A 811 -21.56 23.70 24.20
C ILE A 811 -21.38 22.18 24.24
N ALA A 812 -22.44 21.47 23.86
CA ALA A 812 -22.44 20.03 23.73
C ALA A 812 -22.00 19.62 22.31
N VAL A 813 -20.96 18.81 22.21
CA VAL A 813 -20.36 18.35 20.95
C VAL A 813 -20.69 16.87 20.74
N ARG A 814 -21.23 16.54 19.56
CA ARG A 814 -21.58 15.16 19.17
C ARG A 814 -20.31 14.34 18.99
N GLY A 815 -20.33 13.10 19.49
CA GLY A 815 -19.37 12.10 19.07
C GLY A 815 -19.88 11.24 17.92
N THR A 816 -19.15 10.18 17.64
CA THR A 816 -19.49 9.24 16.58
C THR A 816 -20.82 8.55 16.88
N ASP A 817 -21.78 8.68 15.96
CA ASP A 817 -22.86 7.70 15.82
C ASP A 817 -22.21 6.39 15.34
N MET A 818 -22.30 5.33 16.16
CA MET A 818 -21.64 4.05 15.93
C MET A 818 -21.99 3.40 14.58
N PHE A 819 -23.12 3.78 13.98
CA PHE A 819 -23.55 3.31 12.68
C PHE A 819 -23.21 4.31 11.57
N SER A 820 -22.96 5.58 11.87
CA SER A 820 -22.60 6.61 10.90
C SER A 820 -21.13 6.49 10.45
N PHE A 821 -20.90 5.88 9.30
CA PHE A 821 -19.53 5.66 8.81
C PHE A 821 -18.76 6.95 8.44
N THR A 822 -19.42 8.09 8.21
CA THR A 822 -18.76 9.41 8.07
C THR A 822 -18.04 9.80 9.35
N ASP A 823 -18.62 9.44 10.49
CA ASP A 823 -18.16 9.76 11.82
C ASP A 823 -17.04 8.78 12.20
N LEU A 824 -17.22 7.47 11.94
CA LEU A 824 -16.17 6.45 12.04
C LEU A 824 -14.91 6.81 11.21
N LEU A 825 -15.10 7.36 10.01
CA LEU A 825 -13.96 7.84 9.22
C LEU A 825 -13.31 9.07 9.85
N SER A 826 -14.09 9.96 10.45
CA SER A 826 -13.57 11.12 11.17
C SER A 826 -12.73 10.71 12.38
N ASP A 827 -13.18 9.70 13.14
CA ASP A 827 -12.39 9.01 14.18
C ASP A 827 -11.09 8.45 13.62
N ILE A 828 -11.18 7.60 12.58
CA ILE A 828 -10.01 7.00 11.93
C ILE A 828 -9.02 8.10 11.55
N ASN A 829 -9.44 9.15 10.86
CA ASN A 829 -8.51 10.18 10.39
C ASN A 829 -7.94 11.09 11.50
N ILE A 830 -8.69 11.35 12.58
CA ILE A 830 -8.14 12.10 13.72
C ILE A 830 -7.17 11.22 14.54
N PHE A 831 -7.44 9.93 14.70
CA PHE A 831 -6.69 9.04 15.59
C PHE A 831 -5.82 7.96 14.91
N PHE A 832 -5.73 7.90 13.57
CA PHE A 832 -5.03 6.83 12.85
C PHE A 832 -3.57 6.67 13.30
N GLU A 833 -2.82 7.77 13.41
CA GLU A 833 -1.41 7.74 13.80
C GLU A 833 -1.23 7.24 15.25
N LEU A 834 -2.22 7.46 16.12
CA LEU A 834 -2.23 7.01 17.51
C LEU A 834 -2.61 5.53 17.62
N ALA A 835 -3.69 5.11 16.95
CA ALA A 835 -4.10 3.72 16.86
C ALA A 835 -3.02 2.86 16.17
N LEU A 836 -2.39 3.36 15.12
CA LEU A 836 -1.26 2.71 14.43
C LEU A 836 -0.03 2.63 15.33
N TYR A 837 0.34 3.72 16.02
CA TYR A 837 1.41 3.71 17.02
C TYR A 837 1.16 2.64 18.08
N GLN A 838 -0.04 2.61 18.65
CA GLN A 838 -0.40 1.69 19.72
C GLN A 838 -0.44 0.22 19.27
N PHE A 839 -0.96 -0.04 18.07
CA PHE A 839 -0.86 -1.35 17.40
C PHE A 839 0.60 -1.78 17.17
N ILE A 840 1.46 -0.88 16.69
CA ILE A 840 2.89 -1.13 16.55
C ILE A 840 3.54 -1.43 17.92
N THR A 841 3.17 -0.71 18.98
CA THR A 841 3.73 -0.99 20.31
C THR A 841 3.29 -2.32 20.90
N THR A 842 2.10 -2.80 20.52
CA THR A 842 1.59 -4.13 20.89
C THR A 842 2.36 -5.25 20.17
N LEU A 843 2.84 -4.99 18.94
CA LEU A 843 3.59 -5.96 18.13
C LEU A 843 5.11 -5.94 18.34
N ILE A 844 5.68 -4.81 18.78
CA ILE A 844 7.14 -4.63 18.90
C ILE A 844 7.52 -4.36 20.37
N PRO A 845 8.02 -5.39 21.09
CA PRO A 845 8.51 -5.23 22.46
C PRO A 845 9.61 -4.15 22.57
N GLY A 846 9.57 -3.37 23.65
CA GLY A 846 10.55 -2.31 23.94
C GLY A 846 10.23 -0.94 23.32
N THR A 847 9.21 -0.83 22.46
CA THR A 847 8.72 0.47 21.95
C THR A 847 8.26 1.44 23.04
N PHE A 848 7.78 0.92 24.17
CA PHE A 848 7.41 1.71 25.35
C PHE A 848 8.60 2.46 26.00
N VAL A 849 9.84 2.17 25.61
CA VAL A 849 11.06 2.87 26.07
C VAL A 849 11.30 4.17 25.27
N VAL A 850 10.59 4.40 24.15
CA VAL A 850 10.74 5.60 23.34
C VAL A 850 10.19 6.84 24.11
N PRO A 851 10.95 7.95 24.20
CA PRO A 851 10.49 9.15 24.89
C PRO A 851 9.17 9.72 24.32
N LYS A 852 8.22 10.06 25.19
CA LYS A 852 6.89 10.54 24.80
C LYS A 852 6.93 11.75 23.86
N ASP A 853 7.86 12.69 24.06
CA ASP A 853 7.98 13.86 23.18
C ASP A 853 8.43 13.52 21.76
N LEU A 854 9.27 12.50 21.59
CA LEU A 854 9.67 11.99 20.27
C LEU A 854 8.49 11.29 19.58
N ILE A 855 7.65 10.57 20.32
CA ILE A 855 6.39 10.00 19.80
C ILE A 855 5.44 11.11 19.35
N VAL A 856 5.32 12.20 20.12
CA VAL A 856 4.46 13.34 19.81
C VAL A 856 4.98 14.11 18.57
N ASP A 857 6.29 14.28 18.40
CA ASP A 857 6.87 14.86 17.17
C ASP A 857 6.80 13.92 15.96
N LEU A 858 6.88 12.60 16.17
CA LEU A 858 6.66 11.59 15.13
C LEU A 858 5.20 11.60 14.66
N ILE A 859 4.23 11.66 15.56
CA ILE A 859 2.79 11.81 15.24
C ILE A 859 2.57 13.12 14.49
N ARG A 860 3.14 14.25 14.95
CA ARG A 860 3.09 15.55 14.24
C ARG A 860 3.69 15.48 12.83
N THR A 861 4.71 14.64 12.63
CA THR A 861 5.41 14.49 11.33
C THR A 861 4.69 13.52 10.40
N ALA A 862 4.02 12.50 10.95
CA ALA A 862 3.16 11.58 10.21
C ALA A 862 1.85 12.25 9.76
N SER A 863 1.28 13.11 10.60
CA SER A 863 0.16 13.98 10.22
C SER A 863 0.63 14.99 9.17
N LEU A 864 0.26 14.75 7.91
CA LEU A 864 0.63 15.59 6.75
C LEU A 864 0.38 17.10 7.01
N PRO A 865 1.26 17.97 6.48
CA PRO A 865 1.66 19.19 7.18
C PRO A 865 0.49 20.09 7.60
N ALA A 866 0.41 20.28 8.92
CA ALA A 866 -0.05 21.54 9.47
C ALA A 866 0.79 22.69 8.89
N ASP A 867 0.16 23.82 8.57
CA ASP A 867 0.87 25.02 8.12
C ASP A 867 2.01 25.38 9.09
N PRO A 868 3.25 25.61 8.64
CA PRO A 868 4.40 25.76 9.55
C PRO A 868 4.34 27.04 10.40
N HIS A 869 3.53 28.03 10.02
CA HIS A 869 3.22 29.20 10.85
C HIS A 869 2.07 28.95 11.84
N GLY A 870 1.20 27.99 11.54
CA GLY A 870 0.00 27.65 12.31
C GLY A 870 -1.10 28.70 12.23
N ASP A 871 -2.33 28.26 12.49
CA ASP A 871 -3.37 29.17 12.96
C ASP A 871 -3.02 29.62 14.39
N VAL A 872 -3.15 30.92 14.64
CA VAL A 872 -3.08 31.51 15.98
C VAL A 872 -4.49 31.51 16.56
N TYR A 873 -4.69 30.74 17.62
CA TYR A 873 -5.95 30.68 18.35
C TYR A 873 -5.99 31.79 19.41
N GLU A 874 -6.96 32.69 19.31
CA GLU A 874 -7.35 33.64 20.37
C GLU A 874 -8.02 32.84 21.50
N THR A 875 -7.60 33.04 22.75
CA THR A 875 -8.25 32.42 23.90
C THR A 875 -9.54 33.13 24.28
N TRP A 876 -10.41 32.47 25.05
CA TRP A 876 -11.68 33.03 25.51
C TRP A 876 -11.50 34.34 26.30
N ALA A 877 -10.44 34.43 27.11
CA ALA A 877 -10.11 35.64 27.86
C ALA A 877 -9.63 36.79 26.94
N GLU A 878 -8.97 36.49 25.83
CA GLU A 878 -8.54 37.48 24.83
C GLU A 878 -9.74 37.95 23.98
N LEU A 879 -10.71 37.09 23.70
CA LEU A 879 -11.95 37.44 23.00
C LEU A 879 -12.87 38.32 23.85
N THR A 880 -13.18 37.87 25.07
CA THR A 880 -14.09 38.57 26.00
C THR A 880 -13.46 39.84 26.58
N GLY A 881 -12.13 39.91 26.64
CA GLY A 881 -11.38 41.12 26.99
C GLY A 881 -11.14 42.09 25.83
N SER A 882 -11.78 41.91 24.67
CA SER A 882 -11.55 42.74 23.48
C SER A 882 -12.78 43.57 23.08
N ASP A 883 -12.61 44.90 23.04
CA ASP A 883 -13.59 45.85 22.49
C ASP A 883 -13.84 45.65 20.97
N ASN A 884 -13.06 44.79 20.30
CA ASN A 884 -13.18 44.53 18.88
C ASN A 884 -14.29 43.50 18.58
N HIS A 885 -15.52 43.97 18.43
CA HIS A 885 -16.68 43.13 18.07
C HIS A 885 -16.78 42.75 16.59
N SER A 886 -15.74 43.01 15.77
CA SER A 886 -15.72 42.63 14.34
C SER A 886 -15.55 41.13 14.14
N LEU A 887 -16.11 40.63 13.01
CA LEU A 887 -16.04 39.22 12.65
C LEU A 887 -14.58 38.78 12.44
N ARG A 888 -14.14 37.77 13.19
CA ARG A 888 -12.82 37.15 13.03
C ARG A 888 -12.70 36.43 11.69
N ARG A 889 -11.46 36.21 11.24
CA ARG A 889 -11.18 35.32 10.10
C ARG A 889 -11.57 33.88 10.49
N CYS A 890 -12.18 33.16 9.57
CA CYS A 890 -12.46 31.73 9.76
C CYS A 890 -11.15 30.93 9.90
N GLN A 891 -11.11 29.94 10.79
CA GLN A 891 -9.95 29.05 10.97
C GLN A 891 -9.72 28.12 9.77
N GLN A 892 -8.52 27.53 9.66
CA GLN A 892 -8.18 26.66 8.53
C GLN A 892 -9.01 25.37 8.52
N ASN A 893 -9.85 25.22 7.50
CA ASN A 893 -10.89 24.19 7.33
C ASN A 893 -10.36 22.81 6.91
N ASN A 894 -9.12 22.47 7.26
CA ASN A 894 -8.46 21.25 6.81
C ASN A 894 -9.21 20.01 7.32
N PHE A 895 -10.07 19.42 6.48
CA PHE A 895 -10.94 18.28 6.81
C PHE A 895 -10.19 17.07 7.41
N ARG A 896 -8.88 16.92 7.17
CA ARG A 896 -8.06 15.84 7.77
C ARG A 896 -7.63 16.13 9.22
N ARG A 897 -7.91 17.30 9.78
CA ARG A 897 -7.35 17.75 11.07
C ARG A 897 -8.30 18.59 11.91
N HIS A 898 -9.05 19.46 11.24
CA HIS A 898 -9.83 20.56 11.79
C HIS A 898 -11.23 20.63 11.16
N PHE A 899 -11.90 19.49 10.92
CA PHE A 899 -13.28 19.51 10.40
C PHE A 899 -14.23 20.30 11.33
N PHE A 900 -13.89 20.33 12.62
CA PHE A 900 -14.54 21.07 13.68
C PHE A 900 -14.17 22.57 13.76
N ALA A 901 -13.46 23.13 12.77
CA ALA A 901 -13.16 24.58 12.70
C ALA A 901 -14.41 25.46 12.87
N ASP A 902 -15.56 24.99 12.40
CA ASP A 902 -16.88 25.62 12.54
C ASP A 902 -17.32 25.82 14.01
N LEU A 903 -16.90 24.95 14.94
CA LEU A 903 -17.14 25.11 16.38
C LEU A 903 -16.23 26.19 16.98
N TYR A 904 -14.96 26.24 16.58
CA TYR A 904 -14.08 27.36 16.95
C TYR A 904 -14.66 28.69 16.43
N ASN A 905 -15.05 28.75 15.15
CA ASN A 905 -15.60 29.96 14.53
C ASN A 905 -16.85 30.46 15.29
N HIS A 906 -17.71 29.54 15.75
CA HIS A 906 -18.86 29.84 16.59
C HIS A 906 -18.47 30.38 17.97
N ILE A 907 -17.51 29.76 18.68
CA ILE A 907 -17.05 30.24 19.98
C ILE A 907 -16.39 31.62 19.85
N ALA A 908 -15.56 31.83 18.82
CA ALA A 908 -14.94 33.12 18.51
C ALA A 908 -15.98 34.21 18.20
N TYR A 909 -17.06 33.85 17.49
CA TYR A 909 -18.20 34.73 17.32
C TYR A 909 -18.87 35.07 18.65
N VAL A 910 -19.21 34.09 19.50
CA VAL A 910 -19.94 34.31 20.75
C VAL A 910 -19.12 35.15 21.73
N GLY A 911 -17.84 34.81 21.94
CA GLY A 911 -16.93 35.53 22.84
C GLY A 911 -16.62 36.96 22.40
N SER A 912 -16.80 37.30 21.13
CA SER A 912 -16.62 38.67 20.61
C SER A 912 -17.87 39.56 20.71
N ARG A 913 -18.98 39.10 21.31
CA ARG A 913 -20.22 39.88 21.47
C ARG A 913 -20.26 40.58 22.84
N PRO A 914 -20.81 41.82 22.93
CA PRO A 914 -21.03 42.50 24.22
C PRO A 914 -21.90 41.73 25.22
N THR A 915 -22.71 40.79 24.72
CA THR A 915 -23.62 39.93 25.50
C THR A 915 -23.10 38.49 25.57
N HIS A 916 -21.78 38.30 25.64
CA HIS A 916 -21.20 36.97 25.81
C HIS A 916 -21.55 36.40 27.21
N PRO A 917 -21.67 35.07 27.38
CA PRO A 917 -21.77 34.46 28.70
C PRO A 917 -20.48 34.71 29.49
N ARG A 918 -20.53 34.77 30.82
CA ARG A 918 -19.32 34.90 31.65
C ARG A 918 -18.52 33.61 31.77
N LYS A 919 -19.22 32.46 31.80
CA LYS A 919 -18.62 31.13 31.87
C LYS A 919 -18.95 30.36 30.58
N LEU A 920 -17.94 29.80 29.92
CA LEU A 920 -18.10 28.84 28.82
C LEU A 920 -17.55 27.48 29.24
N ILE A 921 -18.29 26.42 28.94
CA ILE A 921 -17.93 25.03 29.20
C ILE A 921 -18.18 24.23 27.92
N LEU A 922 -17.27 23.34 27.54
CA LEU A 922 -17.53 22.35 26.50
C LEU A 922 -17.83 20.98 27.15
N THR A 923 -18.79 20.26 26.59
CA THR A 923 -19.11 18.88 26.98
C THR A 923 -19.23 18.02 25.73
N GLY A 924 -18.94 16.72 25.83
CA GLY A 924 -19.08 15.82 24.69
C GLY A 924 -18.75 14.39 25.01
N HIS A 925 -19.32 13.48 24.24
CA HIS A 925 -19.10 12.04 24.35
C HIS A 925 -18.21 11.54 23.19
N SER A 926 -17.41 10.49 23.41
CA SER A 926 -16.59 9.84 22.38
C SER A 926 -15.71 10.85 21.59
N LEU A 927 -15.72 10.80 20.25
CA LEU A 927 -15.12 11.81 19.36
C LEU A 927 -15.46 13.26 19.75
N GLY A 928 -16.70 13.52 20.17
CA GLY A 928 -17.17 14.84 20.57
C GLY A 928 -16.53 15.32 21.87
N GLY A 929 -16.27 14.40 22.80
CA GLY A 929 -15.49 14.66 24.01
C GLY A 929 -14.04 15.00 23.69
N ALA A 930 -13.43 14.35 22.68
CA ALA A 930 -12.09 14.69 22.24
C ALA A 930 -12.03 16.03 21.47
N VAL A 931 -13.01 16.33 20.61
CA VAL A 931 -13.13 17.64 19.95
C VAL A 931 -13.37 18.75 20.99
N ALA A 932 -14.24 18.51 21.97
CA ALA A 932 -14.44 19.39 23.11
C ALA A 932 -13.13 19.65 23.86
N ALA A 933 -12.38 18.60 24.20
CA ALA A 933 -11.08 18.72 24.88
C ALA A 933 -10.01 19.46 24.06
N ILE A 934 -9.96 19.25 22.73
CA ILE A 934 -9.03 19.96 21.83
C ILE A 934 -9.37 21.46 21.80
N VAL A 935 -10.62 21.81 21.50
CA VAL A 935 -11.04 23.20 21.38
C VAL A 935 -10.96 23.91 22.73
N ALA A 936 -11.38 23.27 23.82
CA ALA A 936 -11.23 23.80 25.17
C ALA A 936 -9.77 24.12 25.56
N ALA A 937 -8.83 23.24 25.21
CA ALA A 937 -7.41 23.45 25.46
C ALA A 937 -6.75 24.48 24.49
N GLN A 938 -7.33 24.71 23.31
CA GLN A 938 -6.97 25.86 22.44
C GLN A 938 -7.48 27.16 23.05
N MET A 939 -8.76 27.21 23.45
CA MET A 939 -9.46 28.40 23.95
C MET A 939 -9.14 28.78 25.41
N ARG A 940 -8.55 27.86 26.20
CA ARG A 940 -8.42 27.94 27.67
C ARG A 940 -9.77 28.15 28.38
N VAL A 941 -10.72 27.25 28.11
CA VAL A 941 -12.00 27.11 28.82
C VAL A 941 -12.18 25.67 29.27
N ASN A 942 -13.02 25.41 30.26
CA ASN A 942 -13.17 24.06 30.81
C ASN A 942 -13.87 23.10 29.81
N ALA A 943 -13.38 21.86 29.73
CA ALA A 943 -14.09 20.74 29.10
C ALA A 943 -14.29 19.57 30.05
N VAL A 944 -15.46 18.94 29.97
CA VAL A 944 -15.74 17.62 30.55
C VAL A 944 -16.05 16.65 29.41
N ALA A 945 -15.14 15.72 29.18
CA ALA A 945 -15.24 14.72 28.12
C ALA A 945 -15.66 13.36 28.69
N PHE A 946 -16.54 12.65 28.00
CA PHE A 946 -17.09 11.35 28.42
C PHE A 946 -16.70 10.27 27.39
N GLY A 947 -16.09 9.16 27.83
CA GLY A 947 -15.69 8.07 26.92
C GLY A 947 -14.68 8.46 25.83
N ALA A 948 -14.00 9.60 25.97
CA ALA A 948 -13.22 10.20 24.89
C ALA A 948 -11.82 9.58 24.72
N PRO A 949 -11.29 9.47 23.49
CA PRO A 949 -9.92 9.06 23.22
C PRO A 949 -8.88 10.11 23.66
N GLY A 950 -7.67 9.66 23.97
CA GLY A 950 -6.63 10.45 24.64
C GLY A 950 -5.80 11.36 23.73
N ILE A 951 -5.92 12.68 23.92
CA ILE A 951 -5.33 13.70 23.04
C ILE A 951 -3.89 14.17 23.40
N ALA A 952 -3.29 13.74 24.51
CA ALA A 952 -2.00 14.27 24.99
C ALA A 952 -0.79 13.87 24.13
N LEU A 953 -0.83 12.67 23.54
CA LEU A 953 0.12 12.25 22.49
C LEU A 953 -0.12 12.99 21.16
N ALA A 954 -1.35 13.41 20.90
CA ALA A 954 -1.74 14.13 19.70
C ALA A 954 -1.60 15.67 19.82
N ARG A 955 -1.18 16.20 20.97
CA ARG A 955 -1.23 17.65 21.25
C ARG A 955 -0.51 18.52 20.22
N LYS A 956 0.65 18.09 19.70
CA LYS A 956 1.36 18.80 18.61
C LYS A 956 0.66 18.64 17.25
N LYS A 957 -0.08 17.53 17.02
CA LYS A 957 -1.02 17.39 15.87
C LYS A 957 -2.15 18.42 15.96
N PHE A 958 -2.52 18.97 17.14
CA PHE A 958 -3.57 20.01 17.27
C PHE A 958 -3.09 21.42 17.63
N ASN A 959 -1.77 21.67 17.65
CA ASN A 959 -1.15 22.93 18.12
C ASN A 959 -1.49 23.30 19.59
N VAL A 960 -1.72 22.29 20.43
CA VAL A 960 -2.11 22.46 21.85
C VAL A 960 -0.89 22.22 22.76
N PRO A 961 -0.59 23.13 23.71
CA PRO A 961 0.42 22.88 24.73
C PRO A 961 -0.13 21.92 25.81
N LEU A 962 0.70 20.99 26.31
CA LEU A 962 0.28 20.01 27.32
C LEU A 962 -0.32 20.67 28.56
N ARG A 963 0.21 21.83 28.94
CA ARG A 963 -0.29 22.64 30.05
C ARG A 963 -1.77 23.02 29.89
N SER A 964 -2.22 23.47 28.71
CA SER A 964 -3.64 23.80 28.51
C SER A 964 -4.55 22.58 28.67
N ILE A 965 -4.12 21.40 28.20
CA ILE A 965 -4.88 20.16 28.42
C ILE A 965 -4.96 19.88 29.92
N ASN A 966 -3.82 19.95 30.62
CA ASN A 966 -3.74 19.64 32.03
C ASN A 966 -4.50 20.61 32.95
N GLU A 967 -4.66 21.88 32.55
CA GLU A 967 -5.37 22.90 33.33
C GLU A 967 -6.88 22.98 33.04
N ASN A 968 -7.35 22.52 31.87
CA ASN A 968 -8.70 22.80 31.39
C ASN A 968 -9.54 21.56 31.04
N VAL A 969 -8.93 20.37 30.91
CA VAL A 969 -9.64 19.15 30.47
C VAL A 969 -9.82 18.18 31.63
N MET A 970 -11.07 17.74 31.82
CA MET A 970 -11.44 16.58 32.63
C MET A 970 -12.02 15.50 31.71
N THR A 971 -11.66 14.23 31.91
CA THR A 971 -12.22 13.08 31.19
C THR A 971 -12.78 12.04 32.16
N VAL A 972 -14.00 11.59 31.91
CA VAL A 972 -14.63 10.45 32.60
C VAL A 972 -14.54 9.21 31.70
N VAL A 973 -13.98 8.14 32.25
CA VAL A 973 -13.61 6.91 31.51
C VAL A 973 -14.29 5.70 32.14
N SER A 974 -15.16 5.01 31.38
CA SER A 974 -15.71 3.72 31.77
C SER A 974 -14.63 2.64 31.81
N SER A 975 -14.64 1.80 32.84
CA SER A 975 -13.86 0.55 32.83
C SER A 975 -14.29 -0.33 31.66
N ASN A 976 -13.34 -0.98 30.98
CA ASN A 976 -13.57 -1.81 29.79
C ASN A 976 -14.06 -1.07 28.52
N ASP A 977 -14.25 0.25 28.54
CA ASP A 977 -14.44 1.04 27.32
C ASP A 977 -13.17 0.97 26.45
N ILE A 978 -13.34 0.76 25.15
CA ILE A 978 -12.29 0.60 24.16
C ILE A 978 -11.82 1.93 23.56
N VAL A 979 -12.64 2.98 23.57
CA VAL A 979 -12.31 4.25 22.91
C VAL A 979 -11.32 5.11 23.71
N PRO A 980 -11.47 5.29 25.04
CA PRO A 980 -10.44 5.88 25.90
C PRO A 980 -9.10 5.16 25.86
N ALA A 981 -9.08 3.87 25.51
CA ALA A 981 -7.82 3.14 25.38
C ALA A 981 -6.95 3.67 24.22
N VAL A 982 -7.51 4.41 23.25
CA VAL A 982 -6.76 4.99 22.12
C VAL A 982 -6.03 6.26 22.54
N GLY A 983 -4.68 6.24 22.47
CA GLY A 983 -3.84 7.41 22.75
C GLY A 983 -3.44 7.55 24.23
N GLU A 984 -3.38 8.78 24.73
CA GLU A 984 -3.08 9.07 26.15
C GLU A 984 -3.82 10.34 26.59
N HIS A 985 -4.51 10.31 27.73
CA HIS A 985 -5.19 11.50 28.27
C HIS A 985 -4.21 12.50 28.88
N GLY A 986 -4.67 13.74 29.02
CA GLY A 986 -4.04 14.77 29.85
C GLY A 986 -5.13 15.42 30.71
N GLY A 987 -4.73 16.11 31.78
CA GLY A 987 -5.65 16.67 32.76
C GLY A 987 -6.22 15.64 33.72
N GLU A 988 -7.43 15.93 34.20
CA GLU A 988 -8.06 15.20 35.29
C GLU A 988 -8.83 13.98 34.75
N VAL A 989 -8.41 12.76 35.08
CA VAL A 989 -9.04 11.53 34.58
C VAL A 989 -9.74 10.79 35.73
N HIS A 990 -11.04 10.59 35.60
CA HIS A 990 -11.87 9.82 36.54
C HIS A 990 -12.29 8.50 35.92
N HIS A 991 -11.89 7.39 36.51
CA HIS A 991 -12.30 6.06 36.09
C HIS A 991 -13.55 5.62 36.85
N VAL A 992 -14.60 5.20 36.11
CA VAL A 992 -15.87 4.72 36.66
C VAL A 992 -16.13 3.27 36.28
N GLU A 993 -16.69 2.49 37.19
CA GLU A 993 -17.04 1.08 36.97
C GLU A 993 -18.27 0.92 36.06
N CYS A 994 -18.05 0.32 34.89
CA CYS A 994 -19.08 -0.19 34.00
C CYS A 994 -19.47 -1.64 34.37
N LEU A 995 -20.77 -1.91 34.45
CA LEU A 995 -21.34 -3.23 34.75
C LEU A 995 -21.96 -3.94 33.52
N ALA A 996 -21.75 -3.43 32.30
CA ALA A 996 -22.33 -4.00 31.10
C ALA A 996 -21.54 -5.21 30.58
N ALA A 997 -22.24 -6.15 29.94
CA ALA A 997 -21.68 -7.44 29.51
C ALA A 997 -20.65 -7.36 28.36
N THR A 998 -20.60 -6.25 27.61
CA THR A 998 -19.66 -6.05 26.48
C THR A 998 -19.01 -4.67 26.49
N ARG A 999 -17.88 -4.52 25.80
CA ARG A 999 -17.07 -3.29 25.80
C ARG A 999 -17.74 -2.14 25.05
N GLU A 1000 -18.50 -2.49 24.02
CA GLU A 1000 -19.27 -1.58 23.18
C GLU A 1000 -20.40 -0.93 23.99
N LEU A 1001 -21.04 -1.70 24.88
CA LEU A 1001 -22.03 -1.18 25.83
C LEU A 1001 -21.38 -0.23 26.86
N CYS A 1002 -20.18 -0.53 27.36
CA CYS A 1002 -19.45 0.36 28.26
C CYS A 1002 -19.06 1.72 27.63
N HIS A 1003 -19.08 1.82 26.30
CA HIS A 1003 -18.88 3.07 25.56
C HIS A 1003 -20.18 3.83 25.28
N ALA A 1004 -21.38 3.27 25.51
CA ALA A 1004 -22.63 3.98 25.25
C ALA A 1004 -22.96 4.96 26.39
N MET A 1005 -23.36 6.19 26.03
CA MET A 1005 -23.42 7.32 26.97
C MET A 1005 -24.52 7.15 28.03
N GLU A 1006 -25.58 6.41 27.72
CA GLU A 1006 -26.63 6.01 28.65
C GLU A 1006 -26.05 5.19 29.82
N PHE A 1007 -25.10 4.28 29.55
CA PHE A 1007 -24.41 3.54 30.62
C PHE A 1007 -23.51 4.45 31.46
N MET A 1008 -22.92 5.50 30.89
CA MET A 1008 -22.14 6.46 31.67
C MET A 1008 -23.02 7.33 32.57
N ILE A 1009 -24.19 7.78 32.08
CA ILE A 1009 -25.22 8.48 32.87
C ILE A 1009 -25.73 7.60 34.02
N GLY A 1010 -26.05 6.34 33.74
CA GLY A 1010 -26.49 5.37 34.75
C GLY A 1010 -25.38 5.02 35.76
N SER A 1011 -24.12 4.94 35.31
CA SER A 1011 -22.98 4.65 36.20
C SER A 1011 -22.69 5.84 37.14
N LEU A 1012 -22.76 7.07 36.63
CA LEU A 1012 -22.69 8.29 37.45
C LEU A 1012 -23.90 8.39 38.41
N TRP A 1013 -25.11 8.02 37.97
CA TRP A 1013 -26.28 7.91 38.85
C TRP A 1013 -26.05 6.92 40.00
N ARG A 1014 -25.62 5.68 39.69
CA ARG A 1014 -25.29 4.66 40.71
C ARG A 1014 -24.21 5.17 41.65
N SER A 1015 -23.23 5.92 41.14
CA SER A 1015 -22.09 6.41 41.90
C SER A 1015 -22.41 7.54 42.89
N CYS A 1016 -23.31 8.46 42.54
CA CYS A 1016 -23.45 9.74 43.24
C CYS A 1016 -24.78 9.87 44.01
N SER A 1017 -24.69 9.87 45.34
CA SER A 1017 -25.79 9.98 46.31
C SER A 1017 -26.73 11.15 46.03
N PHE A 1018 -26.22 12.34 45.73
CA PHE A 1018 -27.03 13.52 45.38
C PHE A 1018 -27.93 13.28 44.17
N VAL A 1019 -27.44 12.54 43.17
CA VAL A 1019 -28.20 12.20 41.97
C VAL A 1019 -29.27 11.15 42.30
N ARG A 1020 -28.90 10.10 43.05
CA ARG A 1020 -29.86 9.08 43.54
C ARG A 1020 -30.98 9.72 44.38
N ASN A 1021 -30.66 10.63 45.29
CA ASN A 1021 -31.65 11.31 46.13
C ASN A 1021 -32.65 12.15 45.33
N ARG A 1022 -32.25 12.66 44.16
CA ARG A 1022 -33.07 13.51 43.27
C ARG A 1022 -33.88 12.70 42.26
N PHE A 1023 -33.33 11.57 41.81
CA PHE A 1023 -33.95 10.61 40.89
C PHE A 1023 -33.84 9.20 41.51
N PRO A 1024 -34.67 8.84 42.51
CA PRO A 1024 -34.49 7.64 43.33
C PRO A 1024 -34.76 6.31 42.62
N SER A 1025 -35.18 6.33 41.35
CA SER A 1025 -35.16 5.15 40.50
C SER A 1025 -34.78 5.49 39.06
N ILE A 1026 -34.03 4.56 38.46
CA ILE A 1026 -34.01 4.33 37.02
C ILE A 1026 -34.70 2.98 36.82
N LYS A 1027 -35.65 2.90 35.87
CA LYS A 1027 -36.37 1.64 35.54
C LYS A 1027 -36.12 1.23 34.08
N ASP A 1028 -36.28 -0.07 33.88
CA ASP A 1028 -36.35 -0.88 32.65
C ASP A 1028 -35.18 -0.77 31.66
N VAL A 1029 -34.60 -1.94 31.34
CA VAL A 1029 -33.74 -2.20 30.18
C VAL A 1029 -34.30 -3.45 29.48
N VAL A 1030 -34.42 -3.43 28.16
CA VAL A 1030 -34.95 -4.52 27.32
C VAL A 1030 -33.92 -4.90 26.27
#